data_AF-A0AAI8YEB0-F1
#
_entry.id   AF-A0AAI8YEB0-F1
#
_cell.length_a   1.000
_cell.length_b   1.000
_cell.length_c   1.000
_cell.angle_alpha   90.00
_cell.angle_beta   90.00
_cell.angle_gamma   90.00
#
_symmetry.space_group_name_H-M   'P 1'
#
loop_
_entity.id
_entity.type
_entity.pdbx_description
1 polymer ?
#
loop_
_entity_poly.entity_id
_entity_poly.type
_entity_poly.pdbx_seq_one_letter_code
_entity_poly.pdbx_strand_id
1 'polypeptide(L)'
;MALIKYFLFQWALLASVAFSVPATGTQYALQAEAGGAGSRGQQQPATQRKLRGRFLHITDLHPDEYYKAHTSTEADTACHRGRGPAGAYGAETSDCDSPLALVNATLDWISANLIDSIDFVVWTGDSARHDSDEEIPRHNKDILAMNRRTADAFQDTFSDEKGLVVPVVPTFGNNDIYPHNILMPGPNDILKTYTDIWRSFIPEAQRHSFEFGGWFYTEVIPGKLAVFSLNTMYFFDRNAGIDDCVHPSEPGYKHFEWLRVQLQSMRTRGMKAILMGHVPPARTSAKQLWDETCWQKYTLWLEKFRDVVVGSLYGHMNIDHFLLQDTKEIDLAIVEGLRKKNVVSRETMDDDISIQSSTDYLKELRDDWARLPDPTILEQDVEEAGKKKHKKKKGKKGKKKLGGPWAERYQLTLISPSIVPNYFPTLRVIEYNITGLEDAPSWVDTMRALDALSNRPAPEPELHELELRQEPSFEIGKRKKKKGKKPKHPNLPIPNAPEKGAPPGPAYAPQPLTFTGFTQYYANLTYINNDITTESMENDEMSLSGWNPGKHKDKTPKHKKPQPKKFAFEVEYSTFDDKIYKLKDLTVKSFVDLAHRIGKASAKSKALVKDDPESNKEASEQELESADALEDSESEEGEDGLEHNDDDDELDSELEVERKKKHKGHKKKKKKHGKGRKTWLHFLNHAFVSTRSKQELEGMG
;
A
#
# COMPACT_ATOMS: atom_id res chain seq x y z
N MET A 1 44.11 -52.59 -0.28
CA MET A 1 44.12 -53.87 -1.00
C MET A 1 42.84 -54.60 -0.65
N ALA A 2 41.95 -54.79 -1.64
CA ALA A 2 41.28 -56.04 -2.03
C ALA A 2 40.89 -57.08 -0.94
N LEU A 3 39.75 -57.78 -0.98
CA LEU A 3 38.78 -58.01 -2.08
C LEU A 3 37.57 -58.86 -1.56
N ILE A 4 36.43 -58.77 -2.29
CA ILE A 4 35.32 -59.76 -2.47
C ILE A 4 34.15 -59.67 -1.48
N LYS A 5 32.88 -59.28 -1.79
CA LYS A 5 31.94 -59.25 -2.94
C LYS A 5 30.87 -60.37 -2.97
N TYR A 6 29.60 -59.93 -2.82
CA TYR A 6 28.33 -60.33 -3.48
C TYR A 6 27.75 -61.74 -3.21
N PHE A 7 26.44 -61.94 -2.96
CA PHE A 7 25.37 -61.83 -3.97
C PHE A 7 23.89 -61.88 -3.43
N LEU A 8 23.02 -61.06 -4.06
CA LEU A 8 21.55 -61.12 -4.39
C LEU A 8 20.37 -61.28 -3.38
N PHE A 9 19.55 -60.21 -3.33
CA PHE A 9 18.08 -60.06 -3.59
C PHE A 9 17.05 -61.16 -3.25
N GLN A 10 16.00 -60.76 -2.49
CA GLN A 10 14.59 -60.86 -2.91
C GLN A 10 13.67 -59.92 -2.09
N TRP A 11 12.67 -59.34 -2.77
CA TRP A 11 11.60 -58.48 -2.25
C TRP A 11 10.39 -59.31 -1.79
N ALA A 12 9.67 -58.85 -0.74
CA ALA A 12 8.22 -58.54 -0.73
C ALA A 12 7.51 -58.79 0.64
N LEU A 13 6.79 -57.75 1.08
CA LEU A 13 5.59 -57.67 1.92
C LEU A 13 5.49 -58.45 3.24
N LEU A 14 5.36 -57.70 4.34
CA LEU A 14 4.41 -58.00 5.42
C LEU A 14 4.03 -56.71 6.18
N ALA A 15 2.74 -56.40 6.15
CA ALA A 15 2.09 -55.40 6.99
C ALA A 15 1.86 -55.97 8.39
N SER A 16 2.07 -55.17 9.45
CA SER A 16 1.13 -55.02 10.58
C SER A 16 1.73 -54.22 11.77
N VAL A 17 0.92 -53.23 12.20
CA VAL A 17 0.66 -52.80 13.59
C VAL A 17 1.81 -52.14 14.38
N ALA A 18 1.76 -50.80 14.45
CA ALA A 18 2.39 -50.03 15.52
C ALA A 18 1.37 -49.81 16.65
N PHE A 19 1.72 -50.30 17.84
CA PHE A 19 0.98 -50.11 19.09
C PHE A 19 1.02 -48.63 19.51
N SER A 20 -0.16 -48.06 19.71
CA SER A 20 -0.36 -46.82 20.48
C SER A 20 -0.74 -47.19 21.91
N VAL A 21 -0.02 -46.63 22.88
CA VAL A 21 -0.34 -46.72 24.31
C VAL A 21 -1.05 -45.44 24.71
N PRO A 22 -2.30 -45.47 25.20
CA PRO A 22 -2.94 -44.31 25.80
C PRO A 22 -2.65 -44.29 27.30
N ALA A 23 -1.99 -43.24 27.79
CA ALA A 23 -1.94 -42.93 29.21
C ALA A 23 -3.09 -41.96 29.53
N THR A 24 -4.16 -42.52 30.08
CA THR A 24 -5.32 -41.81 30.64
C THR A 24 -4.94 -41.11 31.95
N GLY A 25 -5.08 -39.79 31.98
CA GLY A 25 -5.04 -38.98 33.20
C GLY A 25 -6.33 -38.19 33.32
N THR A 26 -7.34 -38.80 33.95
CA THR A 26 -8.61 -38.20 34.36
C THR A 26 -8.39 -37.11 35.41
N GLN A 27 -8.75 -35.86 35.11
CA GLN A 27 -9.03 -34.84 36.13
C GLN A 27 -10.54 -34.72 36.31
N TYR A 28 -10.98 -34.93 37.55
CA TYR A 28 -12.35 -34.79 38.00
C TYR A 28 -12.80 -33.33 37.91
N ALA A 29 -13.85 -33.07 37.12
CA ALA A 29 -14.62 -31.84 37.23
C ALA A 29 -15.73 -32.07 38.28
N LEU A 30 -15.67 -31.32 39.39
CA LEU A 30 -16.73 -31.27 40.39
C LEU A 30 -17.96 -30.59 39.78
N GLN A 31 -19.00 -31.40 39.58
CA GLN A 31 -20.33 -30.99 39.16
C GLN A 31 -21.10 -30.52 40.38
N ALA A 32 -21.37 -29.21 40.48
CA ALA A 32 -22.35 -28.67 41.40
C ALA A 32 -23.71 -28.64 40.71
N GLU A 33 -24.60 -29.56 41.08
CA GLU A 33 -26.02 -29.48 40.75
C GLU A 33 -26.70 -28.43 41.64
N ALA A 34 -27.38 -27.47 41.02
CA ALA A 34 -28.46 -26.73 41.65
C ALA A 34 -29.58 -26.57 40.63
N GLY A 35 -30.65 -27.34 40.82
CA GLY A 35 -31.87 -27.28 40.02
C GLY A 35 -32.65 -25.98 40.26
N GLY A 36 -33.21 -25.45 39.18
CA GLY A 36 -34.14 -24.34 39.19
C GLY A 36 -34.74 -24.16 37.81
N ALA A 37 -35.95 -24.68 37.60
CA ALA A 37 -36.71 -24.56 36.37
C ALA A 37 -37.10 -23.10 36.11
N GLY A 38 -36.74 -22.56 34.93
CA GLY A 38 -37.13 -21.22 34.49
C GLY A 38 -36.88 -21.04 33.00
N SER A 39 -37.97 -20.81 32.26
CA SER A 39 -38.12 -20.46 30.83
C SER A 39 -36.89 -20.51 29.90
N ARG A 40 -36.92 -21.45 28.96
CA ARG A 40 -36.13 -21.41 27.71
C ARG A 40 -36.55 -20.18 26.88
N GLY A 41 -35.88 -19.06 27.08
CA GLY A 41 -35.63 -18.12 25.98
C GLY A 41 -34.55 -18.73 25.10
N GLN A 42 -34.86 -19.01 23.84
CA GLN A 42 -33.83 -19.32 22.84
C GLN A 42 -32.95 -18.08 22.68
N GLN A 43 -31.88 -17.97 23.47
CA GLN A 43 -30.74 -17.17 23.08
C GLN A 43 -30.14 -17.87 21.87
N GLN A 44 -30.33 -17.28 20.70
CA GLN A 44 -29.51 -17.61 19.54
C GLN A 44 -28.05 -17.49 19.99
N PRO A 45 -27.21 -18.53 19.82
CA PRO A 45 -25.79 -18.38 20.08
C PRO A 45 -25.29 -17.26 19.17
N ALA A 46 -24.70 -16.22 19.77
CA ALA A 46 -24.06 -15.13 19.02
C ALA A 46 -23.14 -15.77 17.98
N THR A 47 -23.45 -15.57 16.70
CA THR A 47 -22.70 -16.15 15.60
C THR A 47 -21.27 -15.64 15.69
N GLN A 48 -20.32 -16.52 16.03
CA GLN A 48 -18.90 -16.19 16.05
C GLN A 48 -18.51 -15.65 14.67
N ARG A 49 -17.96 -14.44 14.65
CA ARG A 49 -17.50 -13.80 13.42
C ARG A 49 -16.29 -14.56 12.89
N LYS A 50 -16.46 -15.24 11.77
CA LYS A 50 -15.37 -16.00 11.12
C LYS A 50 -14.50 -15.07 10.29
N LEU A 51 -13.21 -15.38 10.20
CA LEU A 51 -12.29 -14.69 9.29
C LEU A 51 -12.77 -14.83 7.84
N ARG A 52 -12.76 -13.71 7.13
CA ARG A 52 -13.19 -13.61 5.72
C ARG A 52 -12.00 -13.57 4.76
N GLY A 53 -10.81 -13.23 5.25
CA GLY A 53 -9.63 -13.03 4.41
C GLY A 53 -9.67 -11.71 3.67
N ARG A 54 -10.30 -10.68 4.22
CA ARG A 54 -10.50 -9.37 3.55
C ARG A 54 -10.33 -8.25 4.56
N PHE A 55 -9.74 -7.13 4.17
CA PHE A 55 -9.68 -5.93 5.03
C PHE A 55 -9.84 -4.65 4.21
N LEU A 56 -10.35 -3.61 4.87
CA LEU A 56 -10.56 -2.30 4.25
C LEU A 56 -9.32 -1.43 4.45
N HIS A 57 -8.88 -0.74 3.40
CA HIS A 57 -7.94 0.38 3.45
C HIS A 57 -8.67 1.66 3.01
N ILE A 58 -8.71 2.64 3.89
CA ILE A 58 -9.31 3.97 3.69
C ILE A 58 -8.31 5.05 4.14
N THR A 59 -8.26 6.17 3.43
CA THR A 59 -7.25 7.21 3.66
C THR A 59 -7.73 8.59 3.20
N ASP A 60 -7.12 9.65 3.75
CA ASP A 60 -7.21 11.02 3.25
C ASP A 60 -8.68 11.47 3.07
N LEU A 61 -9.40 11.54 4.21
CA LEU A 61 -10.81 11.92 4.23
C LEU A 61 -10.98 13.42 4.05
N HIS A 62 -10.11 14.22 4.66
CA HIS A 62 -10.15 15.68 4.68
C HIS A 62 -11.57 16.26 4.84
N PRO A 63 -12.30 15.95 5.92
CA PRO A 63 -13.57 16.59 6.19
C PRO A 63 -13.39 18.10 6.37
N ASP A 64 -14.18 18.86 5.61
CA ASP A 64 -14.33 20.30 5.69
C ASP A 64 -15.75 20.65 6.14
N GLU A 65 -15.82 21.34 7.28
CA GLU A 65 -17.05 21.85 7.89
C GLU A 65 -17.56 23.14 7.26
N TYR A 66 -16.73 23.82 6.46
CA TYR A 66 -17.06 25.07 5.79
C TYR A 66 -17.52 24.87 4.35
N TYR A 67 -17.26 23.69 3.76
CA TYR A 67 -17.75 23.29 2.45
C TYR A 67 -19.25 23.53 2.31
N LYS A 68 -19.66 24.16 1.21
CA LYS A 68 -21.06 24.36 0.86
C LYS A 68 -21.31 23.94 -0.58
N ALA A 69 -22.39 23.21 -0.82
CA ALA A 69 -22.81 22.94 -2.19
C ALA A 69 -23.18 24.24 -2.93
N HIS A 70 -22.94 24.25 -4.24
CA HIS A 70 -23.16 25.32 -5.21
C HIS A 70 -22.32 26.60 -4.98
N THR A 71 -21.19 26.49 -4.28
CA THR A 71 -20.18 27.54 -4.14
C THR A 71 -19.06 27.41 -5.17
N SER A 72 -18.20 28.42 -5.22
CA SER A 72 -17.07 28.48 -6.15
C SER A 72 -15.97 27.49 -5.74
N THR A 73 -15.37 26.83 -6.73
CA THR A 73 -14.20 25.95 -6.56
C THR A 73 -12.87 26.69 -6.73
N GLU A 74 -12.90 28.02 -6.87
CA GLU A 74 -11.71 28.85 -7.06
C GLU A 74 -10.89 29.00 -5.77
N ALA A 75 -9.59 29.27 -5.94
CA ALA A 75 -8.57 29.24 -4.89
C ALA A 75 -8.90 30.15 -3.69
N ASP A 76 -9.46 31.32 -3.96
CA ASP A 76 -9.80 32.32 -2.95
C ASP A 76 -11.02 31.94 -2.12
N THR A 77 -11.75 30.89 -2.49
CA THR A 77 -13.01 30.51 -1.85
C THR A 77 -13.04 29.07 -1.38
N ALA A 78 -12.22 28.17 -1.92
CA ALA A 78 -12.07 26.77 -1.50
C ALA A 78 -13.39 26.03 -1.25
N CYS A 79 -14.43 26.26 -2.07
CA CYS A 79 -15.79 25.72 -1.86
C CYS A 79 -16.56 26.23 -0.63
N HIS A 80 -16.09 27.26 0.06
CA HIS A 80 -16.77 27.82 1.24
C HIS A 80 -17.78 28.92 0.92
N ARG A 81 -17.59 29.64 -0.20
CA ARG A 81 -18.35 30.87 -0.57
C ARG A 81 -18.45 31.11 -2.08
N GLY A 82 -19.21 32.15 -2.46
CA GLY A 82 -19.50 32.46 -3.86
C GLY A 82 -20.55 31.53 -4.46
N ARG A 83 -20.68 31.55 -5.80
CA ARG A 83 -21.52 30.62 -6.56
C ARG A 83 -20.65 29.87 -7.55
N GLY A 84 -20.86 28.56 -7.66
CA GLY A 84 -20.08 27.73 -8.58
C GLY A 84 -20.53 26.27 -8.57
N PRO A 85 -19.68 25.37 -9.07
CA PRO A 85 -20.04 24.00 -9.43
C PRO A 85 -19.94 23.01 -8.26
N ALA A 86 -19.59 23.45 -7.05
CA ALA A 86 -19.40 22.56 -5.91
C ALA A 86 -20.63 21.65 -5.68
N GLY A 87 -20.46 20.34 -5.72
CA GLY A 87 -21.56 19.38 -5.62
C GLY A 87 -22.00 19.10 -4.19
N ALA A 88 -23.09 18.35 -4.02
CA ALA A 88 -23.58 17.95 -2.70
C ALA A 88 -22.60 17.05 -1.93
N TYR A 89 -21.88 16.17 -2.64
CA TYR A 89 -20.94 15.21 -2.08
C TYR A 89 -19.49 15.54 -2.41
N GLY A 90 -19.19 16.77 -2.81
CA GLY A 90 -17.84 17.20 -3.16
C GLY A 90 -17.75 17.71 -4.59
N ALA A 91 -16.60 18.30 -4.91
CA ALA A 91 -16.26 18.80 -6.23
C ALA A 91 -15.10 17.98 -6.78
N GLU A 92 -15.42 16.89 -7.50
CA GLU A 92 -14.40 16.01 -8.06
C GLU A 92 -13.42 16.78 -8.94
N THR A 93 -12.17 16.33 -8.95
CA THR A 93 -11.09 16.93 -9.74
C THR A 93 -10.67 18.32 -9.28
N SER A 94 -11.18 18.86 -8.18
CA SER A 94 -10.74 20.15 -7.62
C SER A 94 -9.91 19.96 -6.34
N ASP A 95 -9.28 21.03 -5.85
CA ASP A 95 -8.56 21.04 -4.58
C ASP A 95 -9.48 21.34 -3.38
N CYS A 96 -10.80 21.33 -3.58
CA CYS A 96 -11.74 21.39 -2.47
C CYS A 96 -11.72 20.10 -1.65
N ASP A 97 -11.78 20.27 -0.33
CA ASP A 97 -11.86 19.18 0.62
C ASP A 97 -13.27 18.54 0.67
N SER A 98 -13.38 17.44 1.41
CA SER A 98 -14.62 16.65 1.48
C SER A 98 -15.70 17.34 2.32
N PRO A 99 -16.92 17.55 1.81
CA PRO A 99 -18.03 17.87 2.70
C PRO A 99 -18.27 16.74 3.69
N LEU A 100 -18.74 17.07 4.89
CA LEU A 100 -19.19 16.08 5.88
C LEU A 100 -20.23 15.11 5.31
N ALA A 101 -21.03 15.53 4.33
CA ALA A 101 -21.98 14.68 3.63
C ALA A 101 -21.30 13.50 2.91
N LEU A 102 -20.12 13.71 2.31
CA LEU A 102 -19.35 12.65 1.66
C LEU A 102 -18.79 11.66 2.67
N VAL A 103 -18.20 12.15 3.76
CA VAL A 103 -17.64 11.30 4.83
C VAL A 103 -18.73 10.42 5.45
N ASN A 104 -19.89 11.02 5.78
CA ASN A 104 -21.02 10.27 6.34
C ASN A 104 -21.55 9.23 5.34
N ALA A 105 -21.79 9.62 4.08
CA ALA A 105 -22.28 8.70 3.07
C ALA A 105 -21.29 7.55 2.77
N THR A 106 -19.99 7.81 2.92
CA THR A 106 -18.94 6.80 2.79
C THR A 106 -19.03 5.78 3.91
N LEU A 107 -19.10 6.21 5.16
CA LEU A 107 -19.21 5.32 6.32
C LEU A 107 -20.54 4.55 6.33
N ASP A 108 -21.65 5.20 5.95
CA ASP A 108 -22.95 4.55 5.79
C ASP A 108 -22.90 3.44 4.73
N TRP A 109 -22.25 3.70 3.60
CA TRP A 109 -22.08 2.70 2.55
C TRP A 109 -21.20 1.54 3.03
N ILE A 110 -20.11 1.82 3.75
CA ILE A 110 -19.24 0.79 4.33
C ILE A 110 -20.02 -0.08 5.33
N SER A 111 -20.80 0.54 6.22
CA SER A 111 -21.66 -0.15 7.19
C SER A 111 -22.65 -1.08 6.49
N ALA A 112 -23.26 -0.62 5.39
CA ALA A 112 -24.28 -1.39 4.69
C ALA A 112 -23.72 -2.53 3.82
N ASN A 113 -22.47 -2.43 3.35
CA ASN A 113 -21.96 -3.33 2.31
C ASN A 113 -20.72 -4.14 2.73
N LEU A 114 -19.90 -3.64 3.65
CA LEU A 114 -18.59 -4.24 3.94
C LEU A 114 -18.46 -4.82 5.34
N ILE A 115 -19.19 -4.27 6.34
CA ILE A 115 -18.94 -4.57 7.75
C ILE A 115 -18.95 -6.06 8.09
N ASP A 116 -19.76 -6.91 7.45
CA ASP A 116 -19.82 -8.35 7.73
C ASP A 116 -18.81 -9.20 6.92
N SER A 117 -18.09 -8.54 6.02
CA SER A 117 -17.28 -9.17 4.97
C SER A 117 -15.79 -8.84 5.06
N ILE A 118 -15.37 -8.02 6.03
CA ILE A 118 -13.99 -7.63 6.30
C ILE A 118 -13.54 -8.09 7.69
N ASP A 119 -12.26 -8.19 7.96
CA ASP A 119 -11.72 -8.66 9.24
C ASP A 119 -11.19 -7.51 10.10
N PHE A 120 -10.71 -6.44 9.47
CA PHE A 120 -10.16 -5.25 10.11
C PHE A 120 -10.16 -4.06 9.14
N VAL A 121 -9.88 -2.87 9.65
CA VAL A 121 -9.77 -1.61 8.89
C VAL A 121 -8.40 -0.97 9.13
N VAL A 122 -7.77 -0.56 8.04
CA VAL A 122 -6.54 0.25 8.00
C VAL A 122 -6.95 1.68 7.60
N TRP A 123 -6.79 2.62 8.51
CA TRP A 123 -7.13 4.04 8.30
C TRP A 123 -5.85 4.88 8.31
N THR A 124 -5.37 5.29 7.14
CA THR A 124 -4.05 5.92 6.99
C THR A 124 -4.04 7.45 7.16
N GLY A 125 -4.94 8.02 7.96
CA GLY A 125 -4.87 9.42 8.41
C GLY A 125 -5.42 10.47 7.44
N ASP A 126 -5.09 11.72 7.72
CA ASP A 126 -5.57 12.97 7.08
C ASP A 126 -7.08 13.17 7.21
N SER A 127 -7.44 13.57 8.41
CA SER A 127 -8.81 13.67 8.93
C SER A 127 -9.19 15.11 9.28
N ALA A 128 -8.44 16.07 8.74
CA ALA A 128 -8.74 17.48 8.80
C ALA A 128 -8.51 18.11 7.42
N ARG A 129 -9.32 19.12 7.09
CA ARG A 129 -9.16 19.91 5.87
C ARG A 129 -7.76 20.53 5.73
N HIS A 130 -7.38 20.83 4.51
CA HIS A 130 -6.27 21.70 4.16
C HIS A 130 -6.54 23.14 4.63
N ASP A 131 -5.47 23.92 4.76
CA ASP A 131 -5.57 25.34 5.15
C ASP A 131 -5.69 26.25 3.91
N SER A 132 -6.71 26.00 3.09
CA SER A 132 -6.86 26.58 1.76
C SER A 132 -7.66 27.90 1.69
N ASP A 133 -8.25 28.35 2.81
CA ASP A 133 -9.01 29.61 2.87
C ASP A 133 -8.38 30.58 3.87
N GLU A 134 -7.78 31.64 3.36
CA GLU A 134 -7.12 32.68 4.18
C GLU A 134 -8.09 33.43 5.12
N GLU A 135 -9.39 33.49 4.80
CA GLU A 135 -10.40 34.11 5.68
C GLU A 135 -10.84 33.17 6.82
N ILE A 136 -10.65 31.87 6.63
CA ILE A 136 -11.00 30.82 7.60
C ILE A 136 -9.75 29.98 7.86
N PRO A 137 -8.73 30.55 8.53
CA PRO A 137 -7.50 29.82 8.81
C PRO A 137 -7.78 28.65 9.74
N ARG A 138 -7.04 27.56 9.51
CA ARG A 138 -7.15 26.33 10.29
C ARG A 138 -6.35 26.45 11.58
N HIS A 139 -6.97 26.14 12.71
CA HIS A 139 -6.30 26.14 14.01
C HIS A 139 -6.27 24.75 14.64
N ASN A 140 -5.33 24.53 15.56
CA ASN A 140 -5.14 23.25 16.26
C ASN A 140 -6.44 22.71 16.91
N LYS A 141 -7.26 23.60 17.51
CA LYS A 141 -8.51 23.20 18.15
C LYS A 141 -9.51 22.58 17.15
N ASP A 142 -9.54 23.10 15.92
CA ASP A 142 -10.49 22.68 14.88
C ASP A 142 -10.02 21.35 14.28
N ILE A 143 -8.70 21.20 14.10
CA ILE A 143 -8.07 19.93 13.67
C ILE A 143 -8.37 18.81 14.67
N LEU A 144 -8.16 19.06 15.97
CA LEU A 144 -8.40 18.07 17.02
C LEU A 144 -9.89 17.77 17.19
N ALA A 145 -10.77 18.76 17.05
CA ALA A 145 -12.22 18.57 17.09
C ALA A 145 -12.70 17.71 15.91
N MET A 146 -12.19 17.98 14.71
CA MET A 146 -12.53 17.19 13.53
C MET A 146 -11.97 15.77 13.58
N ASN A 147 -10.74 15.60 14.08
CA ASN A 147 -10.17 14.28 14.33
C ASN A 147 -10.99 13.48 15.34
N ARG A 148 -11.47 14.12 16.43
CA ARG A 148 -12.40 13.48 17.37
C ARG A 148 -13.71 13.08 16.69
N ARG A 149 -14.32 13.99 15.93
CA ARG A 149 -15.56 13.69 15.21
C ARG A 149 -15.40 12.53 14.22
N THR A 150 -14.28 12.48 13.51
CA THR A 150 -13.97 11.40 12.57
C THR A 150 -13.76 10.09 13.32
N ALA A 151 -12.95 10.10 14.38
CA ALA A 151 -12.74 8.95 15.26
C ALA A 151 -14.06 8.41 15.84
N ASP A 152 -14.94 9.28 16.32
CA ASP A 152 -16.26 8.91 16.83
C ASP A 152 -17.11 8.27 15.72
N ALA A 153 -17.11 8.81 14.50
CA ALA A 153 -17.84 8.24 13.37
C ALA A 153 -17.32 6.83 12.97
N PHE A 154 -16.00 6.62 12.99
CA PHE A 154 -15.43 5.28 12.81
C PHE A 154 -15.84 4.34 13.95
N GLN A 155 -15.80 4.82 15.20
CA GLN A 155 -16.22 4.03 16.34
C GLN A 155 -17.68 3.60 16.21
N ASP A 156 -18.58 4.53 15.88
CA ASP A 156 -20.01 4.25 15.69
C ASP A 156 -20.25 3.26 14.54
N THR A 157 -19.49 3.38 13.45
CA THR A 157 -19.62 2.50 12.28
C THR A 157 -19.18 1.07 12.56
N PHE A 158 -18.13 0.88 13.37
CA PHE A 158 -17.47 -0.43 13.55
C PHE A 158 -17.69 -1.05 14.94
N SER A 159 -18.64 -0.53 15.72
CA SER A 159 -18.98 -1.03 17.07
C SER A 159 -20.38 -1.61 17.17
N ASP A 160 -20.59 -2.42 18.20
CA ASP A 160 -21.91 -2.72 18.76
C ASP A 160 -22.02 -2.15 20.18
N GLU A 161 -23.09 -2.51 20.91
CA GLU A 161 -23.34 -2.07 22.29
C GLU A 161 -22.19 -2.36 23.27
N LYS A 162 -21.28 -3.28 22.93
CA LYS A 162 -20.15 -3.71 23.76
C LYS A 162 -18.80 -3.16 23.28
N GLY A 163 -18.78 -2.30 22.26
CA GLY A 163 -17.57 -1.73 21.68
C GLY A 163 -17.27 -2.29 20.29
N LEU A 164 -16.03 -2.12 19.84
CA LEU A 164 -15.62 -2.48 18.47
C LEU A 164 -15.89 -3.97 18.17
N VAL A 165 -16.49 -4.21 17.00
CA VAL A 165 -16.66 -5.56 16.43
C VAL A 165 -15.71 -5.81 15.26
N VAL A 166 -15.24 -4.73 14.62
CA VAL A 166 -14.15 -4.74 13.63
C VAL A 166 -13.03 -3.84 14.15
N PRO A 167 -11.80 -4.34 14.35
CA PRO A 167 -10.70 -3.48 14.78
C PRO A 167 -10.35 -2.47 13.68
N VAL A 168 -10.27 -1.21 14.07
CA VAL A 168 -9.80 -0.09 13.23
C VAL A 168 -8.41 0.31 13.72
N VAL A 169 -7.45 0.38 12.80
CA VAL A 169 -6.07 0.78 13.10
C VAL A 169 -5.79 2.13 12.43
N PRO A 170 -5.83 3.25 13.18
CA PRO A 170 -5.51 4.59 12.67
C PRO A 170 -4.00 4.87 12.62
N THR A 171 -3.61 5.85 11.80
CA THR A 171 -2.34 6.57 11.89
C THR A 171 -2.57 8.06 11.64
N PHE A 172 -1.60 8.89 12.02
CA PHE A 172 -1.61 10.32 11.69
C PHE A 172 -1.30 10.53 10.22
N GLY A 173 -1.99 11.47 9.60
CA GLY A 173 -1.49 12.17 8.44
C GLY A 173 -0.87 13.52 8.76
N ASN A 174 -0.33 14.20 7.74
CA ASN A 174 0.39 15.45 7.93
C ASN A 174 -0.55 16.64 8.18
N ASN A 175 -1.81 16.54 7.74
CA ASN A 175 -2.86 17.50 8.06
C ASN A 175 -3.49 17.28 9.44
N ASP A 176 -3.21 16.16 10.11
CA ASP A 176 -3.71 15.91 11.47
C ASP A 176 -2.91 16.63 12.57
N ILE A 177 -1.83 17.32 12.19
CA ILE A 177 -0.87 17.98 13.09
C ILE A 177 -0.85 19.49 12.87
N TYR A 178 -0.71 20.24 13.97
CA TYR A 178 -0.54 21.69 13.97
C TYR A 178 0.73 22.10 14.72
N PRO A 179 1.58 23.00 14.17
CA PRO A 179 1.51 23.56 12.82
C PRO A 179 1.64 22.50 11.72
N HIS A 180 1.15 22.81 10.51
CA HIS A 180 1.16 21.87 9.38
C HIS A 180 2.56 21.27 9.18
N ASN A 181 2.61 19.95 9.00
CA ASN A 181 3.81 19.12 8.86
C ASN A 181 4.78 19.05 10.06
N ILE A 182 4.60 19.87 11.10
CA ILE A 182 5.58 20.00 12.19
C ILE A 182 5.09 19.22 13.41
N LEU A 183 5.49 17.95 13.50
CA LEU A 183 5.33 17.17 14.73
C LEU A 183 6.66 17.13 15.51
N MET A 184 6.67 17.78 16.68
CA MET A 184 7.82 17.74 17.58
C MET A 184 7.99 16.34 18.21
N PRO A 185 9.20 15.97 18.67
CA PRO A 185 9.42 14.72 19.39
C PRO A 185 8.46 14.57 20.58
N GLY A 186 7.91 13.38 20.78
CA GLY A 186 7.11 13.05 21.95
C GLY A 186 7.95 12.82 23.23
N PRO A 187 7.31 12.76 24.41
CA PRO A 187 5.88 13.03 24.66
C PRO A 187 5.54 14.51 24.47
N ASN A 188 4.34 14.80 23.93
CA ASN A 188 3.84 16.17 23.74
C ASN A 188 2.31 16.22 23.84
N ASP A 189 1.75 17.43 23.90
CA ASP A 189 0.30 17.65 24.09
C ASP A 189 -0.55 17.10 22.96
N ILE A 190 -0.03 17.08 21.73
CA ILE A 190 -0.74 16.52 20.56
C ILE A 190 -0.89 15.02 20.75
N LEU A 191 0.21 14.28 20.95
CA LEU A 191 0.17 12.83 21.15
C LEU A 191 -0.67 12.43 22.37
N LYS A 192 -0.59 13.21 23.45
CA LYS A 192 -1.44 13.01 24.63
C LYS A 192 -2.92 13.17 24.29
N THR A 193 -3.29 14.22 23.56
CA THR A 193 -4.69 14.44 23.15
C THR A 193 -5.19 13.34 22.23
N TYR A 194 -4.37 12.87 21.30
CA TYR A 194 -4.73 11.75 20.43
C TYR A 194 -4.82 10.42 21.17
N THR A 195 -4.15 10.27 22.32
CA THR A 195 -4.33 9.09 23.17
C THR A 195 -5.77 9.02 23.70
N ASP A 196 -6.37 10.18 23.98
CA ASP A 196 -7.78 10.27 24.36
C ASP A 196 -8.73 10.12 23.16
N ILE A 197 -8.39 10.69 22.00
CA ILE A 197 -9.22 10.58 20.78
C ILE A 197 -9.27 9.12 20.28
N TRP A 198 -8.12 8.44 20.25
CA TRP A 198 -8.00 7.06 19.75
C TRP A 198 -8.01 6.00 20.83
N ARG A 199 -8.49 6.33 22.04
CA ARG A 199 -8.49 5.44 23.20
C ARG A 199 -9.13 4.07 22.91
N SER A 200 -10.18 4.05 22.10
CA SER A 200 -10.91 2.84 21.68
C SER A 200 -10.16 2.00 20.65
N PHE A 201 -9.26 2.61 19.87
CA PHE A 201 -8.52 1.94 18.78
C PHE A 201 -7.14 1.45 19.20
N ILE A 202 -6.52 2.12 20.17
CA ILE A 202 -5.17 1.77 20.65
C ILE A 202 -5.28 0.76 21.80
N PRO A 203 -4.72 -0.46 21.64
CA PRO A 203 -4.69 -1.44 22.72
C PRO A 203 -4.03 -0.85 23.96
N GLU A 204 -4.55 -1.14 25.14
CA GLU A 204 -4.06 -0.55 26.40
C GLU A 204 -2.54 -0.75 26.58
N ALA A 205 -2.04 -1.94 26.29
CA ALA A 205 -0.61 -2.29 26.35
C ALA A 205 0.29 -1.45 25.41
N GLN A 206 -0.30 -0.74 24.44
CA GLN A 206 0.42 0.10 23.49
C GLN A 206 0.31 1.60 23.79
N ARG A 207 -0.56 2.03 24.70
CA ARG A 207 -0.81 3.47 24.95
C ARG A 207 0.44 4.23 25.36
N HIS A 208 1.32 3.64 26.19
CA HIS A 208 2.58 4.28 26.55
C HIS A 208 3.53 4.45 25.35
N SER A 209 3.60 3.46 24.44
CA SER A 209 4.38 3.57 23.20
C SER A 209 3.83 4.69 22.31
N PHE A 210 2.50 4.79 22.25
CA PHE A 210 1.81 5.82 21.49
C PHE A 210 2.01 7.22 22.09
N GLU A 211 1.89 7.42 23.40
CA GLU A 211 2.18 8.71 24.03
C GLU A 211 3.64 9.14 23.84
N PHE A 212 4.57 8.17 23.82
CA PHE A 212 5.99 8.42 23.63
C PHE A 212 6.34 8.90 22.21
N GLY A 213 5.67 8.39 21.18
CA GLY A 213 6.08 8.64 19.79
C GLY A 213 5.00 8.55 18.72
N GLY A 214 3.75 8.33 19.07
CA GLY A 214 2.63 8.24 18.13
C GLY A 214 2.61 6.97 17.30
N TRP A 215 3.34 5.92 17.71
CA TRP A 215 3.38 4.62 17.02
C TRP A 215 2.88 3.50 17.94
N PHE A 216 2.23 2.51 17.35
CA PHE A 216 1.71 1.34 18.04
C PHE A 216 1.46 0.19 17.07
N TYR A 217 1.07 -0.98 17.58
CA TYR A 217 0.52 -2.05 16.75
C TYR A 217 -0.76 -2.66 17.36
N THR A 218 -1.61 -3.21 16.51
CA THR A 218 -2.80 -3.98 16.93
C THR A 218 -2.73 -5.37 16.35
N GLU A 219 -2.89 -6.41 17.19
CA GLU A 219 -3.01 -7.80 16.74
C GLU A 219 -4.40 -8.04 16.14
N VAL A 220 -4.60 -7.64 14.88
CA VAL A 220 -5.88 -7.75 14.16
C VAL A 220 -6.32 -9.20 13.95
N ILE A 221 -5.38 -10.15 13.92
CA ILE A 221 -5.65 -11.58 14.09
C ILE A 221 -4.81 -12.05 15.28
N PRO A 222 -5.41 -12.21 16.47
CA PRO A 222 -4.68 -12.50 17.70
C PRO A 222 -3.67 -13.64 17.56
N GLY A 223 -2.42 -13.38 17.93
CA GLY A 223 -1.33 -14.37 17.84
C GLY A 223 -0.91 -14.79 16.43
N LYS A 224 -1.43 -14.16 15.36
CA LYS A 224 -1.10 -14.50 13.96
C LYS A 224 -0.64 -13.29 13.14
N LEU A 225 -1.38 -12.18 13.18
CA LEU A 225 -1.13 -11.00 12.36
C LEU A 225 -1.32 -9.72 13.18
N ALA A 226 -0.35 -8.81 13.08
CA ALA A 226 -0.45 -7.47 13.63
C ALA A 226 -0.33 -6.40 12.53
N VAL A 227 -1.05 -5.29 12.69
CA VAL A 227 -0.89 -4.08 11.89
C VAL A 227 -0.11 -3.07 12.72
N PHE A 228 0.99 -2.55 12.16
CA PHE A 228 1.86 -1.57 12.78
C PHE A 228 1.54 -0.18 12.24
N SER A 229 1.01 0.68 13.10
CA SER A 229 0.79 2.09 12.83
C SER A 229 2.09 2.86 13.05
N LEU A 230 2.75 3.22 11.94
CA LEU A 230 3.98 3.98 11.94
C LEU A 230 3.67 5.48 11.90
N ASN A 231 4.20 6.22 12.87
CA ASN A 231 4.24 7.69 12.79
C ASN A 231 5.27 8.18 11.74
N THR A 232 4.84 8.26 10.48
CA THR A 232 5.69 8.69 9.35
C THR A 232 6.02 10.18 9.37
N MET A 233 5.39 10.99 10.24
CA MET A 233 5.78 12.38 10.44
C MET A 233 7.22 12.51 10.96
N TYR A 234 7.75 11.47 11.58
CA TYR A 234 9.15 11.42 12.00
C TYR A 234 10.13 10.93 10.92
N PHE A 235 9.62 10.60 9.75
CA PHE A 235 10.41 10.29 8.56
C PHE A 235 10.25 11.37 7.48
N PHE A 236 9.18 12.16 7.56
CA PHE A 236 8.82 13.17 6.59
C PHE A 236 9.90 14.24 6.49
N ASP A 237 10.46 14.44 5.31
CA ASP A 237 11.56 15.37 5.06
C ASP A 237 11.20 16.85 5.29
N ARG A 238 9.90 17.15 5.25
CA ARG A 238 9.31 18.49 5.47
C ARG A 238 8.94 18.77 6.92
N ASN A 239 9.09 17.81 7.82
CA ASN A 239 8.93 18.10 9.24
C ASN A 239 10.17 18.83 9.76
N ALA A 240 10.11 20.16 9.80
CA ALA A 240 11.21 21.00 10.28
C ALA A 240 11.54 20.83 11.79
N GLY A 241 10.69 20.11 12.54
CA GLY A 241 10.89 19.82 13.97
C GLY A 241 11.80 18.62 14.25
N ILE A 242 12.25 17.92 13.21
CA ILE A 242 13.10 16.73 13.30
C ILE A 242 14.21 16.77 12.23
N ASP A 243 15.21 15.90 12.35
CA ASP A 243 16.33 15.85 11.39
C ASP A 243 16.46 14.48 10.69
N ASP A 244 17.03 13.49 11.37
CA ASP A 244 17.41 12.21 10.77
C ASP A 244 16.97 10.97 11.58
N CYS A 245 17.24 9.79 11.04
CA CYS A 245 16.95 8.49 11.66
C CYS A 245 18.20 7.76 12.17
N VAL A 246 19.30 8.50 12.35
CA VAL A 246 20.62 7.99 12.77
C VAL A 246 20.97 8.45 14.18
N HIS A 247 20.68 9.69 14.53
CA HIS A 247 21.01 10.27 15.81
C HIS A 247 20.06 9.77 16.92
N PRO A 248 20.57 9.21 18.04
CA PRO A 248 19.72 8.64 19.09
C PRO A 248 18.73 9.60 19.77
N SER A 249 18.98 10.92 19.69
CA SER A 249 18.05 11.94 20.17
C SER A 249 16.79 12.04 19.30
N GLU A 250 16.93 11.78 18.00
CA GLU A 250 15.89 11.99 17.01
C GLU A 250 14.76 10.96 17.17
N PRO A 251 13.49 11.40 17.02
CA PRO A 251 12.35 10.50 17.15
C PRO A 251 12.35 9.44 16.03
N GLY A 252 12.85 9.77 14.83
CA GLY A 252 13.00 8.82 13.74
C GLY A 252 13.92 7.64 14.12
N TYR A 253 15.06 7.90 14.78
CA TYR A 253 15.93 6.84 15.28
C TYR A 253 15.21 5.94 16.30
N LYS A 254 14.55 6.55 17.29
CA LYS A 254 13.82 5.86 18.37
C LYS A 254 12.68 5.00 17.82
N HIS A 255 11.98 5.49 16.80
CA HIS A 255 10.93 4.75 16.10
C HIS A 255 11.48 3.48 15.46
N PHE A 256 12.59 3.57 14.72
CA PHE A 256 13.22 2.39 14.13
C PHE A 256 13.78 1.40 15.17
N GLU A 257 14.23 1.86 16.34
CA GLU A 257 14.60 0.95 17.43
C GLU A 257 13.38 0.22 18.00
N TRP A 258 12.27 0.93 18.22
CA TRP A 258 11.01 0.30 18.59
C TRP A 258 10.57 -0.74 17.55
N LEU A 259 10.55 -0.35 16.27
CA LEU A 259 10.14 -1.22 15.17
C LEU A 259 11.03 -2.48 15.10
N ARG A 260 12.35 -2.33 15.29
CA ARG A 260 13.29 -3.46 15.34
C ARG A 260 12.92 -4.46 16.43
N VAL A 261 12.66 -3.97 17.64
CA VAL A 261 12.34 -4.81 18.81
C VAL A 261 11.00 -5.50 18.60
N GLN A 262 9.99 -4.78 18.13
CA GLN A 262 8.65 -5.35 17.94
C GLN A 262 8.61 -6.36 16.80
N LEU A 263 9.25 -6.09 15.64
CA LEU A 263 9.32 -7.07 14.55
C LEU A 263 10.12 -8.32 14.95
N GLN A 264 11.16 -8.17 15.77
CA GLN A 264 11.88 -9.32 16.32
C GLN A 264 11.00 -10.13 17.29
N SER A 265 10.15 -9.48 18.07
CA SER A 265 9.12 -10.15 18.89
C SER A 265 8.13 -10.92 18.02
N MET A 266 7.63 -10.30 16.94
CA MET A 266 6.72 -10.97 15.98
C MET A 266 7.36 -12.22 15.38
N ARG A 267 8.62 -12.12 14.93
CA ARG A 267 9.39 -13.27 14.43
C ARG A 267 9.46 -14.40 15.47
N THR A 268 9.82 -14.05 16.71
CA THR A 268 10.00 -15.03 17.79
C THR A 268 8.69 -15.74 18.15
N ARG A 269 7.57 -15.03 18.03
CA ARG A 269 6.20 -15.55 18.25
C ARG A 269 5.62 -16.27 17.02
N GLY A 270 6.32 -16.29 15.88
CA GLY A 270 5.82 -16.83 14.62
C GLY A 270 4.70 -15.98 13.98
N MET A 271 4.54 -14.73 14.40
CA MET A 271 3.55 -13.79 13.88
C MET A 271 4.06 -13.03 12.66
N LYS A 272 3.11 -12.45 11.93
CA LYS A 272 3.34 -11.61 10.76
C LYS A 272 2.92 -10.16 11.02
N ALA A 273 3.45 -9.25 10.19
CA ALA A 273 3.22 -7.82 10.34
C ALA A 273 2.80 -7.17 9.01
N ILE A 274 1.75 -6.35 9.04
CA ILE A 274 1.49 -5.32 8.04
C ILE A 274 2.08 -4.03 8.59
N LEU A 275 2.80 -3.28 7.75
CA LEU A 275 3.23 -1.92 8.09
C LEU A 275 2.27 -0.92 7.45
N MET A 276 1.82 0.08 8.19
CA MET A 276 1.04 1.19 7.65
C MET A 276 1.60 2.53 8.12
N GLY A 277 1.37 3.56 7.32
CA GLY A 277 1.68 4.94 7.65
C GLY A 277 0.93 5.87 6.70
N HIS A 278 1.13 7.18 6.84
CA HIS A 278 0.48 8.14 5.94
C HIS A 278 1.40 8.53 4.79
N VAL A 279 2.47 9.28 5.08
CA VAL A 279 3.47 9.73 4.10
C VAL A 279 4.28 8.53 3.62
N PRO A 280 4.25 8.18 2.32
CA PRO A 280 4.96 7.02 1.82
C PRO A 280 6.46 7.27 1.61
N PRO A 281 7.28 6.21 1.56
CA PRO A 281 8.73 6.29 1.29
C PRO A 281 9.04 6.54 -0.20
N ALA A 282 8.40 7.55 -0.80
CA ALA A 282 8.66 7.97 -2.18
C ALA A 282 10.06 8.59 -2.29
N ARG A 283 10.79 8.19 -3.34
CA ARG A 283 12.20 8.54 -3.56
C ARG A 283 12.52 8.53 -5.06
N THR A 284 12.08 9.55 -5.76
CA THR A 284 12.50 9.88 -7.13
C THR A 284 13.19 11.24 -7.15
N SER A 285 13.65 11.70 -8.32
CA SER A 285 14.30 13.03 -8.42
C SER A 285 13.27 14.16 -8.29
N ALA A 286 12.07 13.96 -8.83
CA ALA A 286 10.96 14.89 -8.77
C ALA A 286 10.19 14.84 -7.45
N LYS A 287 10.29 13.77 -6.66
CA LYS A 287 9.62 13.68 -5.37
C LYS A 287 10.36 12.76 -4.41
N GLN A 288 10.87 13.37 -3.35
CA GLN A 288 11.34 12.68 -2.16
C GLN A 288 10.47 13.13 -1.00
N LEU A 289 9.91 12.18 -0.25
CA LEU A 289 9.07 12.50 0.91
C LEU A 289 9.73 12.10 2.22
N TRP A 290 10.68 11.17 2.23
CA TRP A 290 11.36 10.80 3.47
C TRP A 290 12.76 11.37 3.51
N ASP A 291 13.20 11.71 4.72
CA ASP A 291 14.61 11.90 4.98
C ASP A 291 15.38 10.64 4.52
N GLU A 292 16.38 10.83 3.67
CA GLU A 292 17.14 9.72 3.07
C GLU A 292 17.70 8.73 4.12
N THR A 293 18.01 9.13 5.36
CA THR A 293 18.49 8.17 6.37
C THR A 293 17.36 7.27 6.88
N CYS A 294 16.15 7.82 6.96
CA CYS A 294 14.95 7.09 7.33
C CYS A 294 14.56 6.10 6.23
N TRP A 295 14.62 6.51 4.96
CA TRP A 295 14.40 5.60 3.82
C TRP A 295 15.40 4.43 3.81
N GLN A 296 16.68 4.73 4.06
CA GLN A 296 17.76 3.74 4.12
C GLN A 296 17.54 2.74 5.27
N LYS A 297 17.22 3.23 6.47
CA LYS A 297 16.97 2.39 7.66
C LYS A 297 15.71 1.53 7.50
N TYR A 298 14.63 2.10 6.94
CA TYR A 298 13.40 1.37 6.61
C TYR A 298 13.66 0.23 5.62
N THR A 299 14.30 0.54 4.49
CA THR A 299 14.60 -0.46 3.46
C THR A 299 15.49 -1.57 4.02
N LEU A 300 16.46 -1.24 4.88
CA LEU A 300 17.26 -2.26 5.56
C LEU A 300 16.42 -3.12 6.51
N TRP A 301 15.50 -2.53 7.30
CA TRP A 301 14.68 -3.30 8.24
C TRP A 301 13.77 -4.27 7.50
N LEU A 302 13.12 -3.83 6.42
CA LEU A 302 12.27 -4.71 5.61
C LEU A 302 13.10 -5.81 4.93
N GLU A 303 14.36 -5.56 4.55
CA GLU A 303 15.26 -6.61 4.04
C GLU A 303 15.52 -7.66 5.14
N LYS A 304 15.81 -7.20 6.36
CA LYS A 304 16.08 -8.07 7.50
C LYS A 304 14.85 -8.78 8.03
N PHE A 305 13.64 -8.24 7.84
CA PHE A 305 12.37 -8.80 8.30
C PHE A 305 11.46 -9.27 7.15
N ARG A 306 12.05 -9.62 5.99
CA ARG A 306 11.32 -10.15 4.81
C ARG A 306 10.53 -11.44 5.05
N ASP A 307 10.79 -12.11 6.17
CA ASP A 307 10.07 -13.30 6.67
C ASP A 307 8.83 -12.95 7.51
N VAL A 308 8.76 -11.73 8.04
CA VAL A 308 7.72 -11.24 8.97
C VAL A 308 6.75 -10.28 8.27
N VAL A 309 7.27 -9.30 7.53
CA VAL A 309 6.46 -8.25 6.91
C VAL A 309 5.74 -8.79 5.68
N VAL A 310 4.41 -8.66 5.63
CA VAL A 310 3.54 -9.20 4.56
C VAL A 310 3.13 -8.16 3.54
N GLY A 311 3.17 -6.88 3.90
CA GLY A 311 2.81 -5.76 3.03
C GLY A 311 2.99 -4.43 3.75
N SER A 312 3.10 -3.35 2.96
CA SER A 312 3.16 -1.97 3.46
C SER A 312 2.11 -1.10 2.77
N LEU A 313 1.32 -0.34 3.54
CA LEU A 313 0.13 0.39 3.08
C LEU A 313 0.20 1.87 3.47
N TYR A 314 0.01 2.78 2.51
CA TYR A 314 0.13 4.24 2.71
C TYR A 314 -0.91 5.03 1.90
N GLY A 315 -1.05 6.32 2.20
CA GLY A 315 -1.95 7.27 1.54
C GLY A 315 -1.19 8.51 1.05
N HIS A 316 -1.65 9.71 1.43
CA HIS A 316 -1.04 11.04 1.23
C HIS A 316 -1.02 11.54 -0.22
N MET A 317 -0.74 10.66 -1.17
CA MET A 317 -0.48 11.04 -2.56
C MET A 317 -1.76 11.25 -3.38
N ASN A 318 -2.92 10.87 -2.86
CA ASN A 318 -4.25 10.92 -3.50
C ASN A 318 -4.39 10.19 -4.86
N ILE A 319 -3.33 9.53 -5.35
CA ILE A 319 -3.29 8.75 -6.58
C ILE A 319 -2.99 7.26 -6.33
N ASP A 320 -3.59 6.39 -7.12
CA ASP A 320 -3.34 4.94 -7.05
C ASP A 320 -2.00 4.56 -7.68
N HIS A 321 -1.06 4.08 -6.87
CA HIS A 321 0.19 3.53 -7.38
C HIS A 321 0.89 2.65 -6.34
N PHE A 322 2.09 2.20 -6.69
CA PHE A 322 2.93 1.40 -5.81
C PHE A 322 4.40 1.77 -5.99
N LEU A 323 5.21 1.46 -4.97
CA LEU A 323 6.65 1.69 -4.96
C LEU A 323 7.40 0.35 -4.86
N LEU A 324 8.58 0.32 -5.47
CA LEU A 324 9.53 -0.79 -5.37
C LEU A 324 10.84 -0.28 -4.77
N GLN A 325 11.07 -0.50 -3.47
CA GLN A 325 12.36 -0.16 -2.85
C GLN A 325 13.39 -1.23 -3.19
N ASP A 326 14.55 -0.81 -3.71
CA ASP A 326 15.62 -1.70 -4.17
C ASP A 326 16.72 -1.82 -3.11
N THR A 327 16.92 -3.02 -2.56
CA THR A 327 17.90 -3.23 -1.48
C THR A 327 19.36 -3.04 -1.92
N LYS A 328 19.65 -2.95 -3.23
CA LYS A 328 21.01 -2.57 -3.69
C LYS A 328 21.31 -1.09 -3.55
N GLU A 329 20.30 -0.27 -3.29
CA GLU A 329 20.47 1.16 -3.03
C GLU A 329 20.75 1.46 -1.55
N ILE A 330 20.79 0.41 -0.72
CA ILE A 330 21.18 0.54 0.68
C ILE A 330 22.67 0.91 0.77
N ASP A 331 22.97 2.08 1.32
CA ASP A 331 24.33 2.50 1.70
C ASP A 331 24.48 2.40 3.23
N LEU A 332 25.14 1.35 3.69
CA LEU A 332 25.38 1.12 5.13
C LEU A 332 26.14 2.26 5.79
N ALA A 333 26.96 3.02 5.05
CA ALA A 333 27.65 4.18 5.62
C ALA A 333 26.69 5.34 5.94
N ILE A 334 25.57 5.46 5.22
CA ILE A 334 24.51 6.43 5.55
C ILE A 334 23.73 5.94 6.76
N VAL A 335 23.36 4.66 6.79
CA VAL A 335 22.64 4.02 7.91
C VAL A 335 23.42 4.15 9.24
N GLU A 336 24.74 4.00 9.20
CA GLU A 336 25.62 4.14 10.37
C GLU A 336 26.03 5.59 10.69
N GLY A 337 25.61 6.57 9.89
CA GLY A 337 26.00 7.98 10.06
C GLY A 337 27.47 8.29 9.75
N LEU A 338 28.18 7.38 9.08
CA LEU A 338 29.58 7.55 8.68
C LEU A 338 29.74 8.43 7.45
N ARG A 339 28.70 8.51 6.62
CA ARG A 339 28.64 9.36 5.42
C ARG A 339 27.51 10.37 5.56
N LYS A 340 27.87 11.66 5.51
CA LYS A 340 26.88 12.72 5.36
C LYS A 340 26.28 12.64 3.96
N LYS A 341 24.97 12.84 3.86
CA LYS A 341 24.26 12.86 2.57
C LYS A 341 24.87 13.90 1.63
N ASN A 342 24.78 13.62 0.34
CA ASN A 342 24.82 14.72 -0.62
C ASN A 342 23.58 15.56 -0.31
N VAL A 343 23.80 16.78 0.19
CA VAL A 343 22.74 17.77 0.36
C VAL A 343 22.27 18.12 -1.05
N VAL A 344 21.28 17.40 -1.55
CA VAL A 344 20.32 18.05 -2.44
C VAL A 344 19.71 19.11 -1.54
N SER A 345 19.83 20.37 -1.93
CA SER A 345 19.20 21.49 -1.26
C SER A 345 17.78 21.05 -0.86
N ARG A 346 17.34 21.40 0.35
CA ARG A 346 15.90 21.51 0.66
C ARG A 346 15.32 22.61 -0.24
N GLU A 347 15.38 22.42 -1.55
CA GLU A 347 14.63 23.20 -2.51
C GLU A 347 13.19 22.96 -2.15
N THR A 348 12.50 24.06 -1.90
CA THR A 348 11.08 24.18 -1.66
C THR A 348 10.34 23.58 -2.85
N MET A 349 10.27 22.25 -2.91
CA MET A 349 9.21 21.61 -3.66
C MET A 349 7.97 21.91 -2.83
N ASP A 350 7.02 22.68 -3.34
CA ASP A 350 5.77 22.91 -2.61
C ASP A 350 5.09 21.57 -2.31
N ASP A 351 4.32 21.51 -1.21
CA ASP A 351 3.50 20.34 -0.87
C ASP A 351 2.40 20.09 -1.89
N ASP A 352 2.19 21.02 -2.82
CA ASP A 352 1.20 20.91 -3.89
C ASP A 352 1.42 19.64 -4.70
N ILE A 353 0.56 18.65 -4.44
CA ILE A 353 0.30 17.50 -5.30
C ILE A 353 -0.48 18.02 -6.51
N SER A 354 0.14 18.91 -7.27
CA SER A 354 -0.41 19.36 -8.54
C SER A 354 -0.43 18.20 -9.52
N ILE A 355 -1.28 18.34 -10.53
CA ILE A 355 -1.43 17.36 -11.61
C ILE A 355 -0.10 17.15 -12.34
N GLN A 356 0.62 18.24 -12.62
CA GLN A 356 1.91 18.18 -13.29
C GLN A 356 2.95 17.47 -12.42
N SER A 357 3.03 17.83 -11.14
CA SER A 357 3.92 17.17 -10.16
C SER A 357 3.67 15.66 -10.10
N SER A 358 2.40 15.26 -10.05
CA SER A 358 1.99 13.85 -10.05
C SER A 358 2.36 13.14 -11.36
N THR A 359 2.14 13.79 -12.50
CA THR A 359 2.46 13.25 -13.83
C THR A 359 3.97 13.04 -13.99
N ASP A 360 4.78 14.02 -13.61
CA ASP A 360 6.24 13.93 -13.72
C ASP A 360 6.81 12.87 -12.78
N TYR A 361 6.29 12.80 -11.55
CA TYR A 361 6.61 11.75 -10.60
C TYR A 361 6.31 10.34 -11.15
N LEU A 362 5.13 10.10 -11.72
CA LEU A 362 4.78 8.79 -12.29
C LEU A 362 5.64 8.45 -13.52
N LYS A 363 6.00 9.45 -14.35
CA LYS A 363 6.92 9.26 -15.49
C LYS A 363 8.31 8.85 -15.03
N GLU A 364 8.84 9.48 -13.97
CA GLU A 364 10.13 9.09 -13.38
C GLU A 364 10.08 7.67 -12.82
N LEU A 365 9.02 7.33 -12.10
CA LEU A 365 8.81 5.99 -11.56
C LEU A 365 8.79 4.93 -12.69
N ARG A 366 8.11 5.22 -13.80
CA ARG A 366 8.15 4.38 -15.01
C ARG A 366 9.56 4.25 -15.59
N ASP A 367 10.32 5.34 -15.62
CA ASP A 367 11.70 5.38 -16.10
C ASP A 367 12.68 4.58 -15.19
N ASP A 368 12.42 4.56 -13.89
CA ASP A 368 13.11 3.67 -12.93
C ASP A 368 12.73 2.21 -13.19
N TRP A 369 11.44 1.93 -13.37
CA TRP A 369 10.95 0.58 -13.68
C TRP A 369 11.48 0.02 -15.01
N ALA A 370 11.77 0.88 -15.98
CA ALA A 370 12.39 0.49 -17.25
C ALA A 370 13.80 -0.12 -17.06
N ARG A 371 14.45 0.14 -15.92
CA ARG A 371 15.78 -0.40 -15.57
C ARG A 371 15.71 -1.72 -14.80
N LEU A 372 14.51 -2.19 -14.43
CA LEU A 372 14.34 -3.45 -13.71
C LEU A 372 14.84 -4.64 -14.55
N PRO A 373 15.47 -5.66 -13.91
CA PRO A 373 15.85 -6.88 -14.61
C PRO A 373 14.61 -7.62 -15.13
N ASP A 374 14.69 -8.19 -16.35
CA ASP A 374 13.58 -8.98 -16.93
C ASP A 374 13.20 -10.17 -16.03
N PRO A 375 11.99 -10.18 -15.46
CA PRO A 375 11.60 -11.24 -14.54
C PRO A 375 11.30 -12.57 -15.22
N THR A 376 11.03 -12.58 -16.53
CA THR A 376 10.83 -13.82 -17.31
C THR A 376 12.08 -14.70 -17.35
N ILE A 377 13.23 -14.18 -16.93
CA ILE A 377 14.47 -14.96 -16.73
C ILE A 377 14.27 -16.06 -15.67
N LEU A 378 13.31 -15.92 -14.76
CA LEU A 378 12.99 -16.93 -13.73
C LEU A 378 12.06 -18.03 -14.24
N GLU A 379 11.13 -17.72 -15.15
CA GLU A 379 10.10 -18.67 -15.62
C GLU A 379 10.66 -19.70 -16.60
N GLN A 380 11.71 -19.33 -17.36
CA GLN A 380 12.44 -20.25 -18.25
C GLN A 380 13.15 -21.41 -17.51
N ASP A 381 13.22 -21.37 -16.17
CA ASP A 381 13.84 -22.43 -15.35
C ASP A 381 12.85 -23.57 -14.97
N VAL A 382 11.53 -23.36 -15.04
CA VAL A 382 10.53 -24.35 -14.55
C VAL A 382 10.06 -25.30 -15.66
N GLU A 383 9.88 -24.80 -16.89
CA GLU A 383 9.38 -25.61 -18.02
C GLU A 383 10.47 -26.46 -18.72
N GLU A 384 11.76 -26.12 -18.59
CA GLU A 384 12.85 -26.78 -19.33
C GLU A 384 13.94 -27.40 -18.44
N ALA A 385 13.56 -28.06 -17.34
CA ALA A 385 14.48 -28.82 -16.48
C ALA A 385 15.24 -29.95 -17.22
N GLY A 386 14.91 -30.25 -18.49
CA GLY A 386 15.46 -31.34 -19.28
C GLY A 386 16.64 -31.05 -20.23
N LYS A 387 17.02 -29.79 -20.58
CA LYS A 387 18.04 -29.59 -21.66
C LYS A 387 19.08 -28.47 -21.45
N LYS A 388 20.36 -28.90 -21.46
CA LYS A 388 21.66 -28.20 -21.72
C LYS A 388 22.28 -27.31 -20.61
N LYS A 389 23.54 -27.62 -20.25
CA LYS A 389 24.44 -26.96 -19.27
C LYS A 389 24.62 -25.43 -19.45
N HIS A 390 24.47 -24.89 -20.67
CA HIS A 390 24.64 -23.44 -20.92
C HIS A 390 23.44 -22.60 -20.47
N LYS A 391 22.20 -23.12 -20.49
CA LYS A 391 21.00 -22.39 -20.02
C LYS A 391 20.93 -22.27 -18.50
N LYS A 392 21.41 -23.29 -17.77
CA LYS A 392 21.52 -23.30 -16.30
C LYS A 392 22.38 -22.16 -15.72
N LYS A 393 23.37 -21.65 -16.49
CA LYS A 393 24.15 -20.46 -16.12
C LYS A 393 23.37 -19.15 -16.29
N LYS A 394 22.43 -19.07 -17.23
CA LYS A 394 21.61 -17.87 -17.50
C LYS A 394 20.53 -17.69 -16.42
N GLY A 395 19.81 -18.75 -16.04
CA GLY A 395 18.85 -18.74 -14.92
C GLY A 395 19.50 -18.39 -13.58
N LYS A 396 20.68 -18.96 -13.27
CA LYS A 396 21.48 -18.57 -12.08
C LYS A 396 21.89 -17.09 -12.08
N LYS A 397 22.17 -16.50 -13.25
CA LYS A 397 22.48 -15.06 -13.36
C LYS A 397 21.23 -14.19 -13.20
N GLY A 398 20.06 -14.63 -13.67
CA GLY A 398 18.78 -13.96 -13.48
C GLY A 398 18.33 -13.91 -12.02
N LYS A 399 18.34 -15.05 -11.33
CA LYS A 399 18.07 -15.15 -9.89
C LYS A 399 18.94 -14.19 -9.07
N LYS A 400 20.23 -14.09 -9.41
CA LYS A 400 21.13 -13.13 -8.75
C LYS A 400 20.78 -11.65 -9.01
N LYS A 401 20.17 -11.32 -10.16
CA LYS A 401 19.80 -9.93 -10.46
C LYS A 401 18.60 -9.45 -9.65
N LEU A 402 17.65 -10.35 -9.38
CA LEU A 402 16.41 -10.10 -8.64
C LEU A 402 16.52 -10.38 -7.13
N GLY A 403 17.69 -10.79 -6.64
CA GLY A 403 17.88 -11.15 -5.22
C GLY A 403 17.49 -12.58 -4.86
N GLY A 404 16.80 -13.29 -5.76
CA GLY A 404 16.44 -14.69 -5.63
C GLY A 404 15.28 -15.05 -6.56
N PRO A 405 14.65 -16.23 -6.38
CA PRO A 405 13.50 -16.65 -7.18
C PRO A 405 12.20 -15.90 -6.89
N TRP A 406 12.12 -15.14 -5.78
CA TRP A 406 10.92 -14.41 -5.35
C TRP A 406 11.07 -12.90 -5.47
N ALA A 407 12.10 -12.44 -6.19
CA ALA A 407 12.46 -11.03 -6.30
C ALA A 407 12.82 -10.37 -4.95
N GLU A 408 13.50 -11.10 -4.07
CA GLU A 408 13.87 -10.69 -2.70
C GLU A 408 14.76 -9.44 -2.59
N ARG A 409 15.25 -8.92 -3.72
CA ARG A 409 15.92 -7.62 -3.80
C ARG A 409 14.97 -6.45 -3.60
N TYR A 410 13.68 -6.63 -3.88
CA TYR A 410 12.71 -5.55 -3.88
C TYR A 410 11.79 -5.65 -2.67
N GLN A 411 11.21 -4.53 -2.29
CA GLN A 411 10.11 -4.43 -1.33
C GLN A 411 8.96 -3.71 -2.01
N LEU A 412 7.74 -4.10 -1.64
CA LEU A 412 6.53 -3.54 -2.21
C LEU A 412 5.85 -2.64 -1.17
N THR A 413 5.48 -1.46 -1.61
CA THR A 413 4.66 -0.51 -0.86
C THR A 413 3.48 -0.11 -1.74
N LEU A 414 2.26 -0.28 -1.24
CA LEU A 414 1.03 0.07 -1.94
C LEU A 414 0.53 1.43 -1.45
N ILE A 415 0.19 2.31 -2.39
CA ILE A 415 -0.36 3.63 -2.11
C ILE A 415 -1.82 3.63 -2.55
N SER A 416 -2.72 3.97 -1.64
CA SER A 416 -4.14 4.06 -1.95
C SER A 416 -4.50 5.48 -2.41
N PRO A 417 -5.39 5.63 -3.41
CA PRO A 417 -6.09 6.89 -3.63
C PRO A 417 -7.03 7.19 -2.47
N SER A 418 -7.57 8.41 -2.45
CA SER A 418 -8.20 9.04 -1.29
C SER A 418 -9.72 9.17 -1.37
N ILE A 419 -10.33 9.52 -0.24
CA ILE A 419 -11.74 9.94 -0.18
C ILE A 419 -11.90 11.42 -0.58
N VAL A 420 -10.93 12.28 -0.27
CA VAL A 420 -10.94 13.67 -0.70
C VAL A 420 -11.09 13.77 -2.23
N PRO A 421 -12.01 14.62 -2.74
CA PRO A 421 -12.42 14.60 -4.13
C PRO A 421 -11.42 15.28 -5.10
N ASN A 422 -10.10 15.21 -4.85
CA ASN A 422 -9.09 15.58 -5.86
C ASN A 422 -9.20 14.69 -7.11
N TYR A 423 -9.69 13.47 -6.93
CA TYR A 423 -10.20 12.58 -7.98
C TYR A 423 -11.56 12.05 -7.52
N PHE A 424 -12.04 10.92 -8.08
CA PHE A 424 -13.23 10.30 -7.48
C PHE A 424 -12.89 9.70 -6.11
N PRO A 425 -13.73 9.93 -5.07
CA PRO A 425 -13.56 9.32 -3.76
C PRO A 425 -13.44 7.81 -3.88
N THR A 426 -12.46 7.21 -3.20
CA THR A 426 -12.07 5.82 -3.40
C THR A 426 -11.88 5.03 -2.09
N LEU A 427 -12.25 3.76 -2.12
CA LEU A 427 -12.02 2.77 -1.08
C LEU A 427 -11.32 1.54 -1.67
N ARG A 428 -10.47 0.87 -0.89
CA ARG A 428 -9.80 -0.37 -1.32
C ARG A 428 -10.08 -1.51 -0.36
N VAL A 429 -10.58 -2.64 -0.87
CA VAL A 429 -10.72 -3.88 -0.11
C VAL A 429 -9.66 -4.87 -0.58
N ILE A 430 -8.73 -5.22 0.30
CA ILE A 430 -7.62 -6.13 0.02
C ILE A 430 -7.97 -7.52 0.55
N GLU A 431 -7.74 -8.54 -0.25
CA GLU A 431 -7.94 -9.94 0.14
C GLU A 431 -6.60 -10.63 0.41
N TYR A 432 -6.62 -11.58 1.34
CA TYR A 432 -5.45 -12.32 1.77
C TYR A 432 -5.78 -13.78 2.07
N ASN A 433 -4.77 -14.64 1.92
CA ASN A 433 -4.91 -16.08 2.08
C ASN A 433 -5.12 -16.45 3.56
N ILE A 434 -6.26 -17.08 3.87
CA ILE A 434 -6.59 -17.58 5.22
C ILE A 434 -6.41 -19.08 5.39
N THR A 435 -5.76 -19.77 4.45
CA THR A 435 -5.56 -21.23 4.51
C THR A 435 -4.92 -21.63 5.85
N GLY A 436 -5.58 -22.49 6.61
CA GLY A 436 -5.13 -22.94 7.93
C GLY A 436 -5.39 -21.95 9.08
N LEU A 437 -6.15 -20.88 8.83
CA LEU A 437 -6.58 -19.88 9.81
C LEU A 437 -8.12 -19.78 9.90
N GLU A 438 -8.86 -20.69 9.27
CA GLU A 438 -10.33 -20.65 9.16
C GLU A 438 -11.01 -20.72 10.53
N ASP A 439 -10.38 -21.42 11.48
CA ASP A 439 -10.84 -21.59 12.86
C ASP A 439 -10.08 -20.68 13.86
N ALA A 440 -9.31 -19.71 13.37
CA ALA A 440 -8.61 -18.78 14.26
C ALA A 440 -9.63 -17.96 15.09
N PRO A 441 -9.36 -17.71 16.39
CA PRO A 441 -10.23 -16.89 17.21
C PRO A 441 -10.44 -15.51 16.58
N SER A 442 -11.69 -15.05 16.57
CA SER A 442 -11.98 -13.70 16.12
C SER A 442 -11.36 -12.68 17.06
N TRP A 443 -11.00 -11.52 16.53
CA TRP A 443 -10.46 -10.42 17.33
C TRP A 443 -11.43 -10.02 18.45
N VAL A 444 -12.71 -9.85 18.10
CA VAL A 444 -13.76 -9.43 19.03
C VAL A 444 -13.99 -10.42 20.17
N ASP A 445 -13.98 -11.73 19.88
CA ASP A 445 -14.14 -12.76 20.92
C ASP A 445 -12.95 -12.76 21.88
N THR A 446 -11.74 -12.55 21.35
CA THR A 446 -10.52 -12.47 22.15
C THR A 446 -10.51 -11.25 23.05
N MET A 447 -10.84 -10.06 22.52
CA MET A 447 -10.88 -8.83 23.32
C MET A 447 -11.95 -8.90 24.41
N ARG A 448 -13.16 -9.37 24.08
CA ARG A 448 -14.23 -9.54 25.06
C ARG A 448 -13.87 -10.53 26.16
N ALA A 449 -13.16 -11.60 25.83
CA ALA A 449 -12.67 -12.56 26.83
C ALA A 449 -11.60 -11.93 27.74
N LEU A 450 -10.68 -11.14 27.19
CA LEU A 450 -9.68 -10.40 27.98
C LEU A 450 -10.33 -9.38 28.90
N ASP A 451 -11.30 -8.59 28.42
CA ASP A 451 -12.02 -7.62 29.25
C ASP A 451 -12.80 -8.30 30.39
N ALA A 452 -13.42 -9.44 30.11
CA ALA A 452 -14.11 -10.23 31.13
C ALA A 452 -13.14 -10.81 32.20
N LEU A 453 -11.87 -11.03 31.85
CA LEU A 453 -10.84 -11.45 32.79
C LEU A 453 -10.28 -10.28 33.60
N SER A 454 -10.08 -9.12 32.97
CA SER A 454 -9.60 -7.90 33.61
C SER A 454 -10.61 -7.31 34.62
N ASN A 455 -11.90 -7.54 34.42
CA ASN A 455 -12.97 -7.12 35.35
C ASN A 455 -13.14 -8.05 36.58
N ARG A 456 -12.26 -9.03 36.78
CA ARG A 456 -12.21 -9.82 38.03
C ARG A 456 -11.29 -9.12 39.04
N PRO A 457 -11.67 -9.01 40.33
CA PRO A 457 -10.77 -8.44 41.33
C PRO A 457 -9.50 -9.28 41.39
N ALA A 458 -8.37 -8.65 41.06
CA ALA A 458 -7.05 -9.26 41.20
C ALA A 458 -6.73 -9.45 42.71
N PRO A 459 -6.12 -10.57 43.12
CA PRO A 459 -5.44 -10.63 44.41
C PRO A 459 -4.29 -9.61 44.41
N GLU A 460 -4.07 -8.92 45.54
CA GLU A 460 -3.03 -7.91 45.70
C GLU A 460 -1.65 -8.41 45.20
N PRO A 461 -0.93 -7.64 44.36
CA PRO A 461 0.43 -8.00 43.99
C PRO A 461 1.41 -7.62 45.11
N GLU A 462 2.13 -8.61 45.64
CA GLU A 462 3.36 -8.38 46.42
C GLU A 462 4.41 -7.70 45.52
N LEU A 463 4.71 -6.44 45.84
CA LEU A 463 5.77 -5.64 45.23
C LEU A 463 7.13 -6.32 45.49
N HIS A 464 7.69 -6.99 44.48
CA HIS A 464 9.13 -7.21 44.42
C HIS A 464 9.74 -6.20 43.44
N GLU A 465 10.36 -5.19 44.06
CA GLU A 465 11.11 -4.10 43.47
C GLU A 465 12.26 -4.62 42.60
N LEU A 466 12.18 -4.40 41.28
CA LEU A 466 13.31 -4.54 40.37
C LEU A 466 14.11 -3.24 40.43
N GLU A 467 15.23 -3.27 41.16
CA GLU A 467 16.23 -2.19 41.20
C GLU A 467 16.64 -1.75 39.80
N LEU A 468 16.17 -0.57 39.40
CA LEU A 468 16.73 0.21 38.31
C LEU A 468 18.16 0.62 38.69
N ARG A 469 19.14 0.02 38.01
CA ARG A 469 20.53 0.47 38.08
C ARG A 469 20.61 1.96 37.71
N GLN A 470 21.06 2.75 38.67
CA GLN A 470 21.35 4.18 38.54
C GLN A 470 22.41 4.41 37.45
N GLU A 471 22.06 5.21 36.44
CA GLU A 471 23.03 5.89 35.56
C GLU A 471 23.58 7.12 36.31
N PRO A 472 24.90 7.43 36.24
CA PRO A 472 25.46 8.54 37.02
C PRO A 472 25.10 9.90 36.42
N SER A 473 24.73 10.82 37.32
CA SER A 473 24.58 12.25 37.08
C SER A 473 25.85 12.88 36.48
N PHE A 474 25.74 13.52 35.31
CA PHE A 474 26.80 14.36 34.77
C PHE A 474 26.71 15.78 35.34
N GLU A 475 27.60 16.09 36.29
CA GLU A 475 27.86 17.45 36.77
C GLU A 475 28.56 18.30 35.70
N ILE A 476 28.09 19.54 35.54
CA ILE A 476 28.64 20.53 34.61
C ILE A 476 29.88 21.19 35.23
N GLY A 477 31.07 20.67 34.87
CA GLY A 477 32.36 21.25 35.19
C GLY A 477 32.94 22.09 34.04
N LYS A 478 33.07 23.41 34.22
CA LYS A 478 33.81 24.31 33.32
C LYS A 478 35.33 24.00 33.35
N ARG A 479 35.97 23.65 32.21
CA ARG A 479 37.21 24.30 31.69
C ARG A 479 37.90 23.60 30.49
N LYS A 480 38.32 24.48 29.56
CA LYS A 480 39.54 24.54 28.71
C LYS A 480 39.83 23.46 27.64
N LYS A 481 39.92 23.98 26.40
CA LYS A 481 40.43 23.38 25.16
C LYS A 481 41.73 22.57 25.34
N LYS A 482 41.69 21.28 24.99
CA LYS A 482 42.83 20.51 24.48
C LYS A 482 42.39 19.69 23.27
N LYS A 483 43.19 19.72 22.20
CA LYS A 483 43.02 18.92 20.97
C LYS A 483 43.22 17.43 21.30
N GLY A 484 42.28 16.57 20.90
CA GLY A 484 42.45 15.11 20.97
C GLY A 484 41.24 14.32 20.44
N LYS A 485 41.52 13.46 19.45
CA LYS A 485 40.80 12.26 18.95
C LYS A 485 39.29 12.34 18.63
N LYS A 486 38.95 11.99 17.37
CA LYS A 486 37.58 11.74 16.89
C LYS A 486 36.89 10.68 17.77
N PRO A 487 35.58 10.83 18.09
CA PRO A 487 34.82 9.79 18.77
C PRO A 487 34.72 8.54 17.87
N LYS A 488 34.83 7.34 18.45
CA LYS A 488 34.38 6.11 17.82
C LYS A 488 32.84 6.12 17.86
N HIS A 489 32.20 5.97 16.71
CA HIS A 489 30.74 5.92 16.56
C HIS A 489 30.14 4.70 17.30
N PRO A 490 28.86 4.76 17.75
CA PRO A 490 28.18 3.66 18.42
C PRO A 490 27.81 2.53 17.44
N ASN A 491 27.91 1.28 17.89
CA ASN A 491 27.44 0.09 17.14
C ASN A 491 25.92 0.19 16.93
N LEU A 492 25.45 0.53 15.73
CA LEU A 492 24.03 0.42 15.38
C LEU A 492 23.62 -1.07 15.43
N PRO A 493 22.61 -1.47 16.23
CA PRO A 493 22.17 -2.86 16.29
C PRO A 493 21.36 -3.23 15.04
N ILE A 494 22.03 -3.77 14.02
CA ILE A 494 21.36 -4.27 12.82
C ILE A 494 20.62 -5.58 13.16
N PRO A 495 19.30 -5.70 12.87
CA PRO A 495 18.57 -6.93 13.12
C PRO A 495 19.12 -8.11 12.31
N ASN A 496 19.05 -9.30 12.90
CA ASN A 496 19.44 -10.52 12.22
C ASN A 496 18.52 -10.76 11.02
N ALA A 497 19.15 -11.08 9.88
CA ALA A 497 18.43 -11.55 8.70
C ALA A 497 17.80 -12.93 8.98
N PRO A 498 16.82 -13.36 8.18
CA PRO A 498 16.32 -14.74 8.24
C PRO A 498 17.47 -15.72 7.98
N GLU A 499 17.35 -16.93 8.51
CA GLU A 499 18.36 -17.97 8.32
C GLU A 499 18.70 -18.15 6.84
N LYS A 500 19.98 -18.40 6.57
CA LYS A 500 20.46 -18.54 5.19
C LYS A 500 19.80 -19.75 4.53
N GLY A 501 18.99 -19.49 3.52
CA GLY A 501 18.23 -20.52 2.80
C GLY A 501 16.78 -20.66 3.25
N ALA A 502 16.36 -19.95 4.30
CA ALA A 502 14.94 -19.87 4.68
C ALA A 502 14.13 -19.21 3.54
N PRO A 503 12.93 -19.74 3.24
CA PRO A 503 12.02 -19.11 2.29
C PRO A 503 11.63 -17.71 2.77
N PRO A 504 11.33 -16.77 1.86
CA PRO A 504 10.83 -15.47 2.27
C PRO A 504 9.41 -15.57 2.86
N GLY A 505 8.96 -14.48 3.47
CA GLY A 505 7.63 -14.38 4.06
C GLY A 505 6.51 -14.15 3.04
N PRO A 506 5.27 -13.96 3.55
CA PRO A 506 4.06 -13.94 2.72
C PRO A 506 4.00 -12.87 1.64
N ALA A 507 4.76 -11.78 1.79
CA ALA A 507 4.88 -10.74 0.75
C ALA A 507 5.53 -11.25 -0.55
N TYR A 508 6.35 -12.30 -0.47
CA TYR A 508 7.21 -12.74 -1.57
C TYR A 508 6.77 -14.08 -2.15
N ALA A 509 6.35 -15.01 -1.29
CA ALA A 509 5.98 -16.37 -1.66
C ALA A 509 4.58 -16.70 -1.14
N PRO A 510 3.70 -17.28 -1.98
CA PRO A 510 2.34 -17.65 -1.59
C PRO A 510 2.32 -18.59 -0.38
N GLN A 511 1.70 -18.13 0.70
CA GLN A 511 1.48 -18.86 1.96
C GLN A 511 0.32 -18.20 2.72
N PRO A 512 -0.08 -18.67 3.91
CA PRO A 512 -1.08 -17.97 4.73
C PRO A 512 -0.65 -16.52 4.97
N LEU A 513 -1.62 -15.60 4.94
CA LEU A 513 -1.48 -14.15 5.04
C LEU A 513 -0.86 -13.45 3.82
N THR A 514 -0.56 -14.16 2.73
CA THR A 514 -0.20 -13.52 1.45
C THR A 514 -1.40 -12.76 0.90
N PHE A 515 -1.20 -11.50 0.50
CA PHE A 515 -2.20 -10.73 -0.23
C PHE A 515 -2.45 -11.34 -1.62
N THR A 516 -3.69 -11.66 -1.93
CA THR A 516 -4.09 -12.38 -3.15
C THR A 516 -4.63 -11.44 -4.23
N GLY A 517 -5.23 -10.32 -3.83
CA GLY A 517 -5.76 -9.32 -4.76
C GLY A 517 -6.46 -8.20 -4.00
N PHE A 518 -6.94 -7.20 -4.74
CA PHE A 518 -7.83 -6.18 -4.18
C PHE A 518 -8.91 -5.78 -5.18
N THR A 519 -10.00 -5.23 -4.65
CA THR A 519 -11.03 -4.52 -5.39
C THR A 519 -10.99 -3.06 -4.99
N GLN A 520 -10.87 -2.19 -5.97
CA GLN A 520 -10.95 -0.74 -5.79
C GLN A 520 -12.36 -0.28 -6.13
N TYR A 521 -12.94 0.49 -5.22
CA TYR A 521 -14.27 1.06 -5.34
C TYR A 521 -14.18 2.58 -5.44
N TYR A 522 -14.97 3.19 -6.30
CA TYR A 522 -15.01 4.64 -6.46
C TYR A 522 -16.45 5.17 -6.43
N ALA A 523 -16.62 6.43 -6.04
CA ALA A 523 -17.90 7.13 -6.13
C ALA A 523 -17.85 8.14 -7.29
N ASN A 524 -18.61 7.89 -8.35
CA ASN A 524 -18.69 8.78 -9.51
C ASN A 524 -19.49 10.05 -9.16
N LEU A 525 -18.82 11.05 -8.59
CA LEU A 525 -19.45 12.29 -8.13
C LEU A 525 -20.10 13.08 -9.28
N THR A 526 -19.54 13.02 -10.49
CA THR A 526 -20.16 13.63 -11.68
C THR A 526 -21.57 13.10 -11.89
N TYR A 527 -21.75 11.77 -11.74
CA TYR A 527 -23.06 11.13 -11.84
C TYR A 527 -23.95 11.38 -10.61
N ILE A 528 -23.37 11.25 -9.40
CA ILE A 528 -24.09 11.28 -8.12
C ILE A 528 -24.58 12.70 -7.80
N ASN A 529 -23.75 13.73 -7.95
CA ASN A 529 -24.14 15.11 -7.70
C ASN A 529 -25.28 15.55 -8.61
N ASN A 530 -25.32 15.05 -9.85
CA ASN A 530 -26.43 15.28 -10.79
C ASN A 530 -26.67 16.78 -11.11
N ASP A 531 -25.62 17.59 -11.00
CA ASP A 531 -25.70 19.05 -11.14
C ASP A 531 -25.16 19.58 -12.48
N ILE A 532 -24.53 18.74 -13.32
CA ILE A 532 -23.87 19.17 -14.57
C ILE A 532 -24.48 18.43 -15.78
N THR A 533 -24.76 19.13 -16.88
CA THR A 533 -25.34 18.55 -18.11
C THR A 533 -24.27 17.93 -19.01
N THR A 534 -24.58 16.80 -19.66
CA THR A 534 -23.65 16.07 -20.55
C THR A 534 -23.12 16.88 -21.73
N GLU A 535 -23.90 17.85 -22.25
CA GLU A 535 -23.48 18.76 -23.33
C GLU A 535 -22.35 19.71 -22.91
N SER A 536 -22.11 19.87 -21.61
CA SER A 536 -21.03 20.72 -21.07
C SER A 536 -19.74 19.94 -20.80
N MET A 537 -19.63 18.67 -21.19
CA MET A 537 -18.46 17.83 -20.89
C MET A 537 -17.32 17.92 -21.93
N GLU A 538 -17.39 18.88 -22.87
CA GLU A 538 -16.32 19.10 -23.85
C GLU A 538 -15.10 19.79 -23.22
N ASN A 539 -13.96 19.08 -23.20
CA ASN A 539 -12.58 19.58 -23.15
C ASN A 539 -12.24 20.77 -22.23
N ASP A 540 -12.69 20.77 -20.98
CA ASP A 540 -12.17 21.72 -19.98
C ASP A 540 -10.85 21.20 -19.39
N GLU A 541 -9.78 21.94 -19.66
CA GLU A 541 -8.42 21.65 -19.20
C GLU A 541 -8.25 22.03 -17.72
N MET A 542 -7.74 21.11 -16.91
CA MET A 542 -7.47 21.35 -15.48
C MET A 542 -6.22 22.21 -15.31
N SER A 543 -6.14 22.99 -14.23
CA SER A 543 -4.92 23.72 -13.91
C SER A 543 -3.79 22.73 -13.59
N LEU A 544 -2.71 22.79 -14.38
CA LEU A 544 -1.58 21.86 -14.23
C LEU A 544 -0.65 22.22 -13.06
N SER A 545 -0.73 23.45 -12.55
CA SER A 545 0.13 23.98 -11.47
C SER A 545 -0.65 24.88 -10.50
N GLY A 546 -0.29 24.85 -9.22
CA GLY A 546 -0.98 25.59 -8.15
C GLY A 546 -2.39 25.06 -7.91
N TRP A 547 -3.24 25.88 -7.26
CA TRP A 547 -4.63 25.53 -6.99
C TRP A 547 -5.37 25.11 -8.27
N ASN A 548 -6.05 23.99 -8.18
CA ASN A 548 -6.83 23.40 -9.24
C ASN A 548 -8.33 23.52 -8.92
N PRO A 549 -9.08 24.39 -9.62
CA PRO A 549 -10.52 24.57 -9.39
C PRO A 549 -11.38 23.46 -10.02
N GLY A 550 -10.76 22.48 -10.67
CA GLY A 550 -11.39 21.29 -11.24
C GLY A 550 -12.04 21.48 -12.61
N LYS A 551 -12.44 20.38 -13.24
CA LYS A 551 -13.00 20.31 -14.61
C LYS A 551 -14.36 20.99 -14.78
N HIS A 552 -14.92 21.50 -13.69
CA HIS A 552 -16.27 22.02 -13.65
C HIS A 552 -16.34 23.49 -13.24
N LYS A 553 -15.19 24.16 -13.03
CA LYS A 553 -15.08 25.54 -12.53
C LYS A 553 -16.01 26.54 -13.23
N ASP A 554 -16.12 26.47 -14.55
CA ASP A 554 -16.88 27.42 -15.37
C ASP A 554 -18.37 27.01 -15.54
N LYS A 555 -18.78 25.92 -14.89
CA LYS A 555 -20.12 25.34 -15.03
C LYS A 555 -21.04 25.83 -13.94
N THR A 556 -22.32 25.94 -14.28
CA THR A 556 -23.37 26.31 -13.34
C THR A 556 -24.24 25.09 -13.02
N PRO A 557 -24.56 24.86 -11.73
CA PRO A 557 -25.46 23.78 -11.35
C PRO A 557 -26.80 23.89 -12.07
N LYS A 558 -27.26 22.78 -12.66
CA LYS A 558 -28.55 22.63 -13.33
C LYS A 558 -29.72 22.97 -12.40
N HIS A 559 -29.60 22.65 -11.12
CA HIS A 559 -30.64 22.82 -10.13
C HIS A 559 -30.31 23.99 -9.19
N LYS A 560 -31.31 24.82 -8.86
CA LYS A 560 -31.12 25.92 -7.89
C LYS A 560 -30.78 25.42 -6.48
N LYS A 561 -31.30 24.25 -6.12
CA LYS A 561 -30.97 23.53 -4.88
C LYS A 561 -30.35 22.18 -5.28
N PRO A 562 -29.33 21.67 -4.57
CA PRO A 562 -28.72 20.38 -4.93
C PRO A 562 -29.75 19.26 -4.97
N GLN A 563 -29.71 18.43 -6.01
CA GLN A 563 -30.58 17.26 -6.17
C GLN A 563 -29.75 16.01 -6.47
N PRO A 564 -28.90 15.56 -5.53
CA PRO A 564 -28.03 14.43 -5.77
C PRO A 564 -28.83 13.13 -5.83
N LYS A 565 -28.32 12.18 -6.60
CA LYS A 565 -28.79 10.80 -6.61
C LYS A 565 -28.37 10.09 -5.32
N LYS A 566 -28.88 8.86 -5.13
CA LYS A 566 -28.46 8.01 -4.03
C LYS A 566 -26.95 7.75 -4.13
N PHE A 567 -26.23 8.06 -3.06
CA PHE A 567 -24.79 7.80 -2.97
C PHE A 567 -24.54 6.28 -2.97
N ALA A 568 -23.58 5.85 -3.78
CA ALA A 568 -23.08 4.49 -3.79
C ALA A 568 -21.65 4.46 -4.32
N PHE A 569 -20.84 3.55 -3.79
CA PHE A 569 -19.61 3.16 -4.43
C PHE A 569 -19.87 2.08 -5.48
N GLU A 570 -19.12 2.15 -6.56
CA GLU A 570 -19.10 1.20 -7.68
C GLU A 570 -17.70 0.58 -7.78
N VAL A 571 -17.56 -0.61 -8.37
CA VAL A 571 -16.23 -1.19 -8.61
C VAL A 571 -15.56 -0.41 -9.74
N GLU A 572 -14.40 0.20 -9.47
CA GLU A 572 -13.57 0.80 -10.51
C GLU A 572 -12.81 -0.30 -11.25
N TYR A 573 -12.04 -1.10 -10.51
CA TYR A 573 -11.37 -2.28 -11.04
C TYR A 573 -11.05 -3.29 -9.94
N SER A 574 -10.78 -4.53 -10.37
CA SER A 574 -10.32 -5.60 -9.49
C SER A 574 -9.08 -6.23 -10.09
N THR A 575 -8.10 -6.56 -9.25
CA THR A 575 -6.87 -7.22 -9.71
C THR A 575 -7.10 -8.67 -10.13
N PHE A 576 -8.21 -9.28 -9.75
CA PHE A 576 -8.51 -10.70 -9.99
C PHE A 576 -8.84 -11.01 -11.45
N ASP A 577 -9.50 -10.06 -12.12
CA ASP A 577 -10.03 -10.19 -13.48
C ASP A 577 -9.48 -9.14 -14.46
N ASP A 578 -8.51 -8.32 -14.02
CA ASP A 578 -7.86 -7.32 -14.86
C ASP A 578 -7.09 -7.97 -16.03
N LYS A 579 -7.64 -7.79 -17.24
CA LYS A 579 -7.12 -8.38 -18.49
C LYS A 579 -5.79 -7.76 -18.96
N ILE A 580 -5.35 -6.64 -18.38
CA ILE A 580 -4.15 -5.89 -18.78
C ILE A 580 -3.02 -6.11 -17.77
N TYR A 581 -3.29 -5.93 -16.48
CA TYR A 581 -2.37 -6.23 -15.40
C TYR A 581 -2.13 -7.72 -15.26
N LYS A 582 -3.16 -8.57 -15.30
CA LYS A 582 -3.01 -10.03 -15.17
C LYS A 582 -2.16 -10.44 -13.95
N LEU A 583 -2.38 -9.77 -12.81
CA LEU A 583 -1.75 -10.13 -11.55
C LEU A 583 -2.32 -11.46 -11.06
N LYS A 584 -1.47 -12.39 -10.67
CA LYS A 584 -1.89 -13.69 -10.11
C LYS A 584 -2.13 -13.61 -8.59
N ASP A 585 -1.38 -12.72 -7.96
CA ASP A 585 -1.36 -12.42 -6.54
C ASP A 585 -0.73 -11.02 -6.37
N LEU A 586 -0.67 -10.53 -5.14
CA LEU A 586 -0.01 -9.27 -4.81
C LEU A 586 1.41 -9.48 -4.27
N THR A 587 2.10 -10.55 -4.68
CA THR A 587 3.49 -10.77 -4.26
C THR A 587 4.44 -9.75 -4.89
N VAL A 588 5.58 -9.53 -4.25
CA VAL A 588 6.64 -8.64 -4.74
C VAL A 588 7.04 -9.00 -6.17
N LYS A 589 7.18 -10.30 -6.50
CA LYS A 589 7.50 -10.73 -7.86
C LYS A 589 6.42 -10.28 -8.86
N SER A 590 5.13 -10.50 -8.57
CA SER A 590 4.04 -10.10 -9.46
C SER A 590 4.05 -8.59 -9.75
N PHE A 591 4.35 -7.76 -8.76
CA PHE A 591 4.51 -6.31 -8.95
C PHE A 591 5.79 -5.90 -9.67
N VAL A 592 6.92 -6.58 -9.44
CA VAL A 592 8.15 -6.38 -10.26
C VAL A 592 7.88 -6.72 -11.73
N ASP A 593 7.09 -7.76 -12.00
CA ASP A 593 6.69 -8.16 -13.35
C ASP A 593 5.77 -7.13 -14.01
N LEU A 594 4.84 -6.55 -13.24
CA LEU A 594 3.97 -5.44 -13.68
C LEU A 594 4.78 -4.16 -13.94
N ALA A 595 5.59 -3.73 -12.99
CA ALA A 595 6.46 -2.57 -13.11
C ALA A 595 7.36 -2.67 -14.34
N HIS A 596 8.01 -3.81 -14.56
CA HIS A 596 8.80 -4.02 -15.77
C HIS A 596 7.96 -3.88 -17.05
N ARG A 597 6.71 -4.37 -17.08
CA ARG A 597 5.84 -4.23 -18.26
C ARG A 597 5.43 -2.78 -18.50
N ILE A 598 5.19 -2.02 -17.44
CA ILE A 598 4.94 -0.58 -17.50
C ILE A 598 6.18 0.15 -18.03
N GLY A 599 7.37 -0.11 -17.45
CA GLY A 599 8.64 0.48 -17.85
C GLY A 599 9.07 0.21 -19.30
N LYS A 600 8.55 -0.84 -19.95
CA LYS A 600 8.75 -1.10 -21.39
C LYS A 600 8.21 0.03 -22.28
N ALA A 601 7.29 0.86 -21.80
CA ALA A 601 6.85 2.06 -22.51
C ALA A 601 7.96 3.13 -22.59
N SER A 602 8.76 3.31 -21.54
CA SER A 602 9.83 4.33 -21.45
C SER A 602 11.08 4.00 -22.28
N ALA A 603 11.50 2.73 -22.33
CA ALA A 603 12.76 2.30 -22.95
C ALA A 603 12.94 2.65 -24.45
N LYS A 604 11.90 3.20 -25.11
CA LYS A 604 11.97 3.66 -26.50
C LYS A 604 11.58 5.12 -26.75
N SER A 605 11.04 5.89 -25.79
CA SER A 605 10.94 7.36 -25.97
C SER A 605 12.34 7.95 -26.16
N LYS A 606 13.29 7.48 -25.34
CA LYS A 606 14.73 7.79 -25.44
C LYS A 606 15.43 7.26 -26.70
N ALA A 607 14.82 6.33 -27.44
CA ALA A 607 15.36 5.82 -28.71
C ALA A 607 14.83 6.58 -29.93
N LEU A 608 13.59 7.09 -29.88
CA LEU A 608 13.01 7.94 -30.92
C LEU A 608 13.59 9.35 -30.91
N VAL A 609 14.00 9.86 -29.75
CA VAL A 609 14.67 11.18 -29.62
C VAL A 609 16.12 11.16 -30.14
N LYS A 610 16.70 9.98 -30.39
CA LYS A 610 18.09 9.84 -30.90
C LYS A 610 18.20 9.76 -32.43
N ASP A 611 17.09 9.64 -33.15
CA ASP A 611 17.06 9.59 -34.61
C ASP A 611 16.51 10.93 -35.14
N ASP A 612 17.42 11.89 -35.37
CA ASP A 612 17.39 13.09 -36.25
C ASP A 612 16.12 14.00 -36.36
N PRO A 613 16.20 15.34 -36.15
CA PRO A 613 15.03 16.24 -36.12
C PRO A 613 14.41 16.61 -37.48
N GLU A 614 14.95 16.17 -38.62
CA GLU A 614 14.61 16.78 -39.93
C GLU A 614 13.56 16.05 -40.80
N SER A 615 12.94 14.96 -40.34
CA SER A 615 11.95 14.21 -41.16
C SER A 615 10.48 14.42 -40.79
N ASN A 616 10.17 15.29 -39.81
CA ASN A 616 8.84 15.35 -39.19
C ASN A 616 7.89 16.37 -39.86
N LYS A 617 7.71 16.28 -41.19
CA LYS A 617 6.71 17.10 -41.91
C LYS A 617 5.76 16.35 -42.86
N GLU A 618 5.90 15.04 -43.04
CA GLU A 618 5.03 14.30 -43.99
C GLU A 618 4.29 13.09 -43.37
N ALA A 619 4.42 12.85 -42.06
CA ALA A 619 3.76 11.71 -41.40
C ALA A 619 2.38 12.03 -40.79
N SER A 620 1.94 13.29 -40.82
CA SER A 620 0.70 13.72 -40.14
C SER A 620 -0.60 13.53 -40.94
N GLU A 621 -0.54 13.06 -42.20
CA GLU A 621 -1.73 12.98 -43.07
C GLU A 621 -2.19 11.55 -43.41
N GLN A 622 -1.50 10.50 -42.94
CA GLN A 622 -1.88 9.10 -43.24
C GLN A 622 -2.40 8.29 -42.05
N GLU A 623 -2.51 8.85 -40.84
CA GLU A 623 -3.07 8.14 -39.68
C GLU A 623 -4.58 8.37 -39.46
N LEU A 624 -5.27 9.13 -40.33
CA LEU A 624 -6.68 9.50 -40.18
C LEU A 624 -7.71 8.56 -40.83
N GLU A 625 -7.32 7.53 -41.59
CA GLU A 625 -8.27 6.68 -42.35
C GLU A 625 -8.26 5.18 -42.01
N SER A 626 -7.81 4.76 -40.82
CA SER A 626 -7.86 3.32 -40.45
C SER A 626 -8.42 2.98 -39.07
N ALA A 627 -9.13 3.92 -38.45
CA ALA A 627 -9.83 3.68 -37.17
C ALA A 627 -11.29 3.24 -37.32
N ASP A 628 -11.90 3.36 -38.51
CA ASP A 628 -13.28 2.95 -38.77
C ASP A 628 -13.34 1.68 -39.63
N ALA A 629 -13.00 0.54 -39.02
CA ALA A 629 -13.54 -0.77 -39.41
C ALA A 629 -13.10 -1.82 -38.39
N LEU A 630 -14.04 -2.73 -38.08
CA LEU A 630 -13.91 -3.97 -37.31
C LEU A 630 -14.43 -3.91 -35.86
N GLU A 631 -15.72 -3.59 -35.75
CA GLU A 631 -16.63 -4.42 -34.94
C GLU A 631 -17.12 -5.61 -35.79
N ASP A 632 -17.54 -6.68 -35.09
CA ASP A 632 -18.13 -7.94 -35.57
C ASP A 632 -17.24 -9.00 -36.26
N SER A 633 -16.85 -10.01 -35.48
CA SER A 633 -17.47 -11.35 -35.57
C SER A 633 -16.73 -12.36 -34.68
N GLU A 634 -17.47 -12.88 -33.69
CA GLU A 634 -17.20 -14.18 -33.11
C GLU A 634 -17.70 -15.27 -34.06
N SER A 635 -16.94 -16.34 -34.25
CA SER A 635 -17.50 -17.70 -34.37
C SER A 635 -16.41 -18.78 -34.27
N GLU A 636 -16.84 -19.86 -33.65
CA GLU A 636 -16.20 -21.09 -33.22
C GLU A 636 -15.71 -22.05 -34.32
N GLU A 637 -14.94 -23.05 -33.86
CA GLU A 637 -14.76 -24.42 -34.42
C GLU A 637 -14.07 -24.53 -35.81
N GLY A 638 -13.29 -25.57 -36.14
CA GLY A 638 -13.05 -26.88 -35.57
C GLY A 638 -12.00 -27.60 -36.43
N GLU A 639 -11.78 -28.87 -36.11
CA GLU A 639 -10.67 -29.76 -36.47
C GLU A 639 -10.49 -30.16 -37.96
N ASP A 640 -9.30 -30.74 -38.17
CA ASP A 640 -8.95 -31.85 -39.07
C ASP A 640 -8.70 -31.66 -40.59
N GLY A 641 -7.50 -32.12 -40.98
CA GLY A 641 -7.42 -33.32 -41.81
C GLY A 641 -6.83 -33.21 -43.22
N LEU A 642 -5.63 -33.81 -43.38
CA LEU A 642 -5.17 -34.61 -44.54
C LEU A 642 -4.86 -33.86 -45.86
N GLU A 643 -3.60 -33.76 -46.30
CA GLU A 643 -2.67 -34.75 -46.91
C GLU A 643 -2.71 -34.78 -48.46
N HIS A 644 -1.48 -34.81 -49.01
CA HIS A 644 -1.06 -35.19 -50.37
C HIS A 644 -1.30 -34.22 -51.55
N ASN A 645 -0.40 -34.07 -52.53
CA ASN A 645 1.03 -34.42 -52.74
C ASN A 645 1.45 -33.83 -54.12
N ASP A 646 2.77 -33.65 -54.31
CA ASP A 646 3.55 -33.73 -55.58
C ASP A 646 3.35 -32.61 -56.64
N ASP A 647 4.36 -32.07 -57.34
CA ASP A 647 5.81 -32.28 -57.44
C ASP A 647 6.44 -31.06 -58.18
N ASP A 648 7.79 -30.94 -58.11
CA ASP A 648 8.77 -30.21 -58.97
C ASP A 648 8.66 -28.67 -59.14
N ASP A 649 9.69 -27.81 -59.00
CA ASP A 649 11.11 -27.88 -59.36
C ASP A 649 12.04 -27.06 -58.41
N GLU A 650 13.25 -27.58 -58.22
CA GLU A 650 14.51 -26.92 -57.83
C GLU A 650 14.88 -25.81 -58.86
N LEU A 651 15.36 -24.59 -58.59
CA LEU A 651 16.40 -24.07 -57.70
C LEU A 651 16.32 -22.53 -57.72
N ASP A 652 16.75 -21.91 -56.62
CA ASP A 652 17.61 -20.72 -56.53
C ASP A 652 17.12 -19.54 -55.66
N SER A 653 18.07 -19.12 -54.83
CA SER A 653 18.19 -17.86 -54.08
C SER A 653 17.55 -17.73 -52.68
N GLU A 654 18.44 -17.87 -51.70
CA GLU A 654 18.34 -17.63 -50.25
C GLU A 654 17.96 -16.18 -49.82
N LEU A 655 17.20 -15.41 -50.62
CA LEU A 655 16.89 -14.00 -50.32
C LEU A 655 15.46 -13.77 -49.76
N GLU A 656 14.59 -14.78 -49.76
CA GLU A 656 13.23 -14.68 -49.21
C GLU A 656 13.12 -15.00 -47.70
N VAL A 657 14.04 -15.79 -47.15
CA VAL A 657 13.98 -16.24 -45.74
C VAL A 657 14.43 -15.14 -44.78
N GLU A 658 15.31 -14.22 -45.20
CA GLU A 658 15.67 -13.04 -44.41
C GLU A 658 14.57 -11.96 -44.40
N ARG A 659 13.85 -11.76 -45.51
CA ARG A 659 12.73 -10.80 -45.58
C ARG A 659 11.52 -11.29 -44.77
N LYS A 660 11.17 -12.59 -44.81
CA LYS A 660 10.11 -13.16 -43.95
C LYS A 660 10.49 -13.18 -42.46
N LYS A 661 11.77 -13.37 -42.10
CA LYS A 661 12.27 -13.23 -40.71
C LYS A 661 12.30 -11.77 -40.24
N LYS A 662 12.67 -10.81 -41.11
CA LYS A 662 12.58 -9.35 -40.81
C LYS A 662 11.13 -8.89 -40.66
N HIS A 663 10.19 -9.31 -41.52
CA HIS A 663 8.77 -8.97 -41.37
C HIS A 663 8.12 -9.62 -40.14
N LYS A 664 8.42 -10.90 -39.82
CA LYS A 664 8.00 -11.51 -38.54
C LYS A 664 8.64 -10.81 -37.33
N GLY A 665 9.89 -10.35 -37.44
CA GLY A 665 10.59 -9.56 -36.43
C GLY A 665 9.95 -8.19 -36.22
N HIS A 666 9.61 -7.46 -37.29
CA HIS A 666 8.92 -6.17 -37.24
C HIS A 666 7.48 -6.30 -36.74
N LYS A 667 6.72 -7.33 -37.15
CA LYS A 667 5.35 -7.57 -36.66
C LYS A 667 5.34 -8.00 -35.18
N LYS A 668 6.30 -8.83 -34.73
CA LYS A 668 6.49 -9.15 -33.30
C LYS A 668 6.97 -7.95 -32.48
N LYS A 669 7.81 -7.09 -33.04
CA LYS A 669 8.22 -5.83 -32.41
C LYS A 669 7.03 -4.86 -32.30
N LYS A 670 6.27 -4.59 -33.39
CA LYS A 670 5.01 -3.80 -33.38
C LYS A 670 3.98 -4.33 -32.37
N LYS A 671 3.74 -5.65 -32.32
CA LYS A 671 2.85 -6.26 -31.31
C LYS A 671 3.35 -6.13 -29.87
N LYS A 672 4.67 -6.13 -29.64
CA LYS A 672 5.25 -5.86 -28.30
C LYS A 672 5.21 -4.36 -27.96
N HIS A 673 5.32 -3.47 -28.95
CA HIS A 673 5.22 -2.01 -28.81
C HIS A 673 3.84 -1.58 -28.30
N GLY A 674 2.75 -2.06 -28.92
CA GLY A 674 1.39 -1.72 -28.49
C GLY A 674 1.07 -2.20 -27.06
N LYS A 675 1.67 -3.31 -26.60
CA LYS A 675 1.40 -3.87 -25.27
C LYS A 675 1.99 -3.03 -24.12
N GLY A 676 3.20 -2.48 -24.27
CA GLY A 676 3.83 -1.63 -23.25
C GLY A 676 3.07 -0.33 -23.04
N ARG A 677 2.78 0.38 -24.13
CA ARG A 677 1.97 1.61 -24.12
C ARG A 677 0.57 1.36 -23.54
N LYS A 678 -0.10 0.27 -23.94
CA LYS A 678 -1.41 -0.11 -23.36
C LYS A 678 -1.34 -0.35 -21.85
N THR A 679 -0.29 -0.98 -21.34
CA THR A 679 -0.13 -1.22 -19.89
C THR A 679 0.13 0.09 -19.15
N TRP A 680 0.90 1.02 -19.74
CA TRP A 680 1.15 2.34 -19.16
C TRP A 680 -0.10 3.21 -19.09
N LEU A 681 -0.86 3.30 -20.18
CA LEU A 681 -2.11 4.08 -20.19
C LEU A 681 -3.15 3.50 -19.22
N HIS A 682 -3.23 2.18 -19.11
CA HIS A 682 -4.08 1.51 -18.12
C HIS A 682 -3.65 1.83 -16.68
N PHE A 683 -2.34 1.93 -16.44
CA PHE A 683 -1.81 2.38 -15.16
C PHE A 683 -2.14 3.84 -14.84
N LEU A 684 -1.99 4.76 -15.79
CA LEU A 684 -2.35 6.15 -15.56
C LEU A 684 -3.86 6.33 -15.36
N ASN A 685 -4.70 5.55 -16.04
CA ASN A 685 -6.15 5.59 -15.86
C ASN A 685 -6.53 5.33 -14.40
N HIS A 686 -6.02 4.23 -13.82
CA HIS A 686 -6.28 3.88 -12.43
C HIS A 686 -5.59 4.82 -11.44
N ALA A 687 -4.38 5.29 -11.77
CA ALA A 687 -3.67 6.25 -10.94
C ALA A 687 -4.48 7.52 -10.66
N PHE A 688 -5.25 7.98 -11.65
CA PHE A 688 -6.14 9.14 -11.54
C PHE A 688 -7.62 8.76 -11.37
N VAL A 689 -7.90 7.56 -10.88
CA VAL A 689 -9.24 7.05 -10.56
C VAL A 689 -10.24 7.27 -11.71
N SER A 690 -9.83 6.99 -12.94
CA SER A 690 -10.66 7.11 -14.15
C SER A 690 -11.25 8.51 -14.41
N THR A 691 -10.68 9.56 -13.80
CA THR A 691 -11.14 10.95 -13.98
C THR A 691 -10.55 11.63 -15.22
N ARG A 692 -9.54 11.02 -15.86
CA ARG A 692 -8.83 11.56 -17.03
C ARG A 692 -9.36 11.02 -18.34
N SER A 693 -9.46 11.89 -19.34
CA SER A 693 -9.81 11.48 -20.70
C SER A 693 -8.66 10.70 -21.33
N LYS A 694 -8.98 9.87 -22.33
CA LYS A 694 -7.98 9.14 -23.10
C LYS A 694 -6.94 10.08 -23.75
N GLN A 695 -7.35 11.26 -24.21
CA GLN A 695 -6.46 12.25 -24.82
C GLN A 695 -5.48 12.83 -23.79
N GLU A 696 -5.97 13.18 -22.58
CA GLU A 696 -5.10 13.64 -21.47
C GLU A 696 -4.05 12.58 -21.14
N LEU A 697 -4.47 11.31 -21.01
CA LEU A 697 -3.57 10.19 -20.69
C LEU A 697 -2.56 9.92 -21.81
N GLU A 698 -2.96 10.04 -23.07
CA GLU A 698 -2.05 9.89 -24.22
C GLU A 698 -0.99 10.99 -24.28
N GLY A 699 -1.32 12.22 -23.88
CA GLY A 699 -0.36 13.32 -23.72
C GLY A 699 0.65 13.08 -22.58
N MET A 700 0.33 12.24 -21.61
CA MET A 700 1.24 11.77 -20.55
C MET A 700 2.10 10.56 -20.97
N GLY A 701 1.84 10.01 -22.16
CA GLY A 701 2.34 8.73 -22.71
C GLY A 701 3.84 8.64 -23.00
#